data_AF-A0A8H5F7N6-F1
#
_entry.id   AF-A0A8H5F7N6-F1
#
_cell.length_a   1.000
_cell.length_b   1.000
_cell.length_c   1.000
_cell.angle_alpha   90.00
_cell.angle_beta   90.00
_cell.angle_gamma   90.00
#
_symmetry.space_group_name_H-M   'P 1'
#
loop_
_entity.id
_entity.type
_entity.pdbx_description
1 polymer ?
#
loop_
_entity_poly.entity_id
_entity_poly.type
_entity_poly.pdbx_seq_one_letter_code
_entity_poly.pdbx_strand_id
1 'polypeptide(L)'
;MFPAPIGGIPLRSEFAASLVFAILYGLLIPVLVYRLWDRRSRTTVFLGTIIAVFERTIVLSLRTVATQRDDWRFSDGFLKYNQITLGLGFVSIGNDLVGLVRCLLVNPTYGYGDGGRYDESPAAATKDSSFQAPRVGDVDRPAERHRCRKFSFWMLMFFLSSNIPGSVAGGMFQRKYFENEQKAHLMMKLRYASSAVALFLISVLMAAGAWSRKYQPRASHKAIHRLFVLGTLLIIVALYRLSVMYHTTPAFESTLAGTLNSPGAKASFYILHLLPEWLCLVILLCFNTRKTFGTGPIGDKRGRDDTPEQILKRKAQKAKRDAKKANRENRNADPERHSDSIPLRNIATSSLLIDTRLTGRGSHDNWRQWPVLSPGKDGHHHGITTDSRAVQDSSRTSTALVMPPRFLSLRYLLALAFLALVVTVYVFYSLRPPYALYDNLFRSEILESQDLTRNPTSHKKYVKFRQLQGAGFNNQAQEILLFHHLALETGRTYVYQPFIWRPRGEKEKVPLSAFLRGPTRGSINEATFDEVCPESEVKHVKIRQSYDRQWEHAKAVLGSNDRCVVVDDWLFSWGYLASPGIHDIWPSYQNYLNKHFEWSSQVLGVVQRTKTDLNLATNETSSYMALHLRRGDFETHCNWLRHEKTGFTTWATLPQLAHSTLYPSLDINDPDSVFDHCYPSLRRILDAVTLQAKDRPHMRRLHILHDGAWDHPLVYLQFYKLREALMSFQWTRKQRWKGGPMVQVTQSSDLPVQRGERDWKVCVDMDLAIKADAFVGNGYSSLSSQIVALRLALGPGTADDITLV
;
A
#
# COMPACT_ATOMS: atom_id res chain seq x y z
N MET A 1 13.40 -17.54 23.61
CA MET A 1 12.29 -18.02 22.74
C MET A 1 11.27 -16.91 22.60
N PHE A 2 10.42 -16.92 21.56
CA PHE A 2 9.40 -15.88 21.35
C PHE A 2 8.04 -16.49 20.94
N PRO A 3 6.90 -15.79 21.12
CA PRO A 3 5.58 -16.33 20.80
C PRO A 3 5.47 -16.77 19.33
N ALA A 4 4.93 -17.95 19.08
CA ALA A 4 4.79 -18.50 17.74
C ALA A 4 3.86 -17.63 16.87
N PRO A 5 4.12 -17.50 15.55
CA PRO A 5 3.17 -16.90 14.63
C PRO A 5 1.92 -17.80 14.54
N ILE A 6 0.74 -17.22 14.69
CA ILE A 6 -0.53 -17.95 14.52
C ILE A 6 -0.63 -18.39 13.06
N GLY A 7 -0.80 -19.70 12.84
CA GLY A 7 -0.72 -20.34 11.52
C GLY A 7 0.70 -20.68 11.05
N GLY A 8 1.72 -20.39 11.87
CA GLY A 8 3.13 -20.60 11.51
C GLY A 8 3.59 -19.73 10.34
N ILE A 9 4.83 -19.96 9.92
CA ILE A 9 5.48 -19.33 8.77
C ILE A 9 5.14 -20.08 7.47
N PRO A 10 4.88 -19.41 6.32
CA PRO A 10 4.56 -20.10 5.07
C PRO A 10 5.71 -20.96 4.53
N LEU A 11 5.66 -22.27 4.79
CA LEU A 11 6.65 -23.24 4.30
C LEU A 11 6.25 -23.80 2.92
N ARG A 12 7.20 -24.35 2.17
CA ARG A 12 6.95 -24.96 0.84
C ARG A 12 5.84 -26.02 0.87
N SER A 13 5.70 -26.75 1.97
CA SER A 13 4.67 -27.77 2.19
C SER A 13 3.23 -27.24 2.24
N GLU A 14 3.00 -25.94 2.49
CA GLU A 14 1.65 -25.35 2.54
C GLU A 14 1.27 -24.54 1.28
N PHE A 15 2.07 -24.62 0.21
CA PHE A 15 1.79 -23.93 -1.06
C PHE A 15 0.40 -24.25 -1.60
N ALA A 16 0.05 -25.54 -1.70
CA ALA A 16 -1.25 -25.98 -2.21
C ALA A 16 -2.42 -25.48 -1.34
N ALA A 17 -2.30 -25.57 -0.01
CA ALA A 17 -3.32 -25.08 0.92
C ALA A 17 -3.48 -23.55 0.84
N SER A 18 -2.38 -22.80 0.80
CA SER A 18 -2.41 -21.35 0.63
C SER A 18 -3.08 -20.93 -0.68
N LEU A 19 -2.74 -21.60 -1.79
CA LEU A 19 -3.26 -21.31 -3.12
C LEU A 19 -4.76 -21.62 -3.20
N VAL A 20 -5.21 -22.79 -2.71
CA VAL A 20 -6.63 -23.15 -2.68
C VAL A 20 -7.44 -22.14 -1.88
N PHE A 21 -6.98 -21.77 -0.68
CA PHE A 21 -7.69 -20.76 0.10
C PHE A 21 -7.64 -19.36 -0.55
N ALA A 22 -6.54 -18.96 -1.18
CA ALA A 22 -6.48 -17.71 -1.94
C ALA A 22 -7.54 -17.66 -3.06
N ILE A 23 -7.70 -18.76 -3.81
CA ILE A 23 -8.74 -18.92 -4.84
C ILE A 23 -10.14 -18.89 -4.20
N LEU A 24 -10.38 -19.64 -3.12
CA LEU A 24 -11.67 -19.71 -2.44
C LEU A 24 -12.15 -18.34 -1.92
N TYR A 25 -11.25 -17.51 -1.37
CA TYR A 25 -11.59 -16.14 -0.98
C TYR A 25 -11.73 -15.20 -2.20
N GLY A 26 -10.88 -15.33 -3.22
CA GLY A 26 -10.98 -14.55 -4.46
C GLY A 26 -12.31 -14.75 -5.19
N LEU A 27 -12.84 -15.98 -5.18
CA LEU A 27 -14.17 -16.32 -5.74
C LEU A 27 -15.34 -15.64 -5.01
N LEU A 28 -15.13 -15.08 -3.80
CA LEU A 28 -16.15 -14.28 -3.11
C LEU A 28 -16.24 -12.84 -3.64
N ILE A 29 -15.19 -12.32 -4.29
CA ILE A 29 -15.16 -10.93 -4.79
C ILE A 29 -16.27 -10.67 -5.84
N PRO A 30 -16.50 -11.53 -6.85
CA PRO A 30 -17.62 -11.36 -7.78
C PRO A 30 -18.99 -11.37 -7.09
N VAL A 31 -19.18 -12.24 -6.09
CA VAL A 31 -20.42 -12.32 -5.31
C VAL A 31 -20.63 -11.03 -4.52
N LEU A 32 -19.57 -10.53 -3.87
CA LEU A 32 -19.55 -9.29 -3.11
C LEU A 32 -19.92 -8.08 -4.00
N VAL A 33 -19.27 -7.94 -5.15
CA VAL A 33 -19.56 -6.87 -6.13
C VAL A 33 -21.01 -6.95 -6.62
N TYR A 34 -21.50 -8.15 -6.94
CA TYR A 34 -22.91 -8.36 -7.28
C TYR A 34 -23.85 -7.89 -6.16
N ARG A 35 -23.55 -8.20 -4.89
CA ARG A 35 -24.39 -7.75 -3.75
C ARG A 35 -24.44 -6.23 -3.61
N LEU A 36 -23.30 -5.58 -3.85
CA LEU A 36 -23.15 -4.12 -3.76
C LEU A 36 -23.84 -3.41 -4.93
N TRP A 37 -24.04 -4.09 -6.05
CA TRP A 37 -24.76 -3.58 -7.21
C TRP A 37 -26.29 -3.78 -7.12
N ASP A 38 -26.76 -5.00 -6.76
CA ASP A 38 -28.19 -5.29 -6.71
C ASP A 38 -28.91 -4.51 -5.60
N ARG A 39 -29.89 -3.69 -6.02
CA ARG A 39 -30.73 -2.88 -5.12
C ARG A 39 -31.58 -3.72 -4.15
N ARG A 40 -31.79 -5.02 -4.39
CA ARG A 40 -32.54 -5.91 -3.50
C ARG A 40 -31.67 -6.54 -2.40
N SER A 41 -30.37 -6.78 -2.63
CA SER A 41 -29.42 -7.28 -1.61
C SER A 41 -28.56 -6.20 -0.95
N ARG A 42 -28.28 -5.08 -1.62
CA ARG A 42 -27.33 -4.07 -1.14
C ARG A 42 -27.70 -3.52 0.24
N THR A 43 -26.76 -3.62 1.18
CA THR A 43 -26.85 -2.97 2.49
C THR A 43 -25.46 -2.61 3.00
N THR A 44 -25.33 -1.47 3.70
CA THR A 44 -24.04 -0.96 4.20
C THR A 44 -23.63 -1.51 5.57
N VAL A 45 -24.29 -2.59 6.03
CA VAL A 45 -24.04 -3.22 7.34
C VAL A 45 -22.81 -4.15 7.33
N PHE A 46 -22.21 -4.40 6.15
CA PHE A 46 -21.16 -5.40 5.92
C PHE A 46 -19.76 -4.83 5.68
N LEU A 47 -19.38 -3.77 6.37
CA LEU A 47 -18.09 -3.12 6.10
C LEU A 47 -16.91 -4.04 6.50
N GLY A 48 -17.01 -4.75 7.62
CA GLY A 48 -15.99 -5.72 8.04
C GLY A 48 -15.89 -6.92 7.10
N THR A 49 -17.01 -7.42 6.60
CA THR A 49 -17.13 -8.52 5.63
C THR A 49 -16.51 -8.14 4.28
N ILE A 50 -16.77 -6.91 3.79
CA ILE A 50 -16.15 -6.37 2.56
C ILE A 50 -14.63 -6.37 2.71
N ILE A 51 -14.12 -5.79 3.80
CA ILE A 51 -12.68 -5.70 4.08
C ILE A 51 -12.08 -7.11 4.19
N ALA A 52 -12.70 -8.00 4.96
CA ALA A 52 -12.21 -9.37 5.18
C ALA A 52 -12.05 -10.17 3.88
N VAL A 53 -12.96 -10.06 2.91
CA VAL A 53 -12.84 -10.74 1.61
C VAL A 53 -11.60 -10.27 0.83
N PHE A 54 -11.39 -8.96 0.73
CA PHE A 54 -10.23 -8.41 0.02
C PHE A 54 -8.92 -8.70 0.77
N GLU A 55 -8.86 -8.41 2.06
CA GLU A 55 -7.69 -8.65 2.91
C GLU A 55 -7.27 -10.13 2.93
N ARG A 56 -8.23 -11.07 2.95
CA ARG A 56 -7.92 -12.50 2.91
C ARG A 56 -7.42 -12.94 1.54
N THR A 57 -8.01 -12.43 0.47
CA THR A 57 -7.50 -12.69 -0.89
C THR A 57 -6.05 -12.19 -1.03
N ILE A 58 -5.75 -10.99 -0.51
CA ILE A 58 -4.41 -10.41 -0.51
C ILE A 58 -3.45 -11.25 0.34
N VAL A 59 -3.71 -11.42 1.64
CA VAL A 59 -2.76 -12.10 2.55
C VAL A 59 -2.51 -13.56 2.15
N LEU A 60 -3.52 -14.28 1.63
CA LEU A 60 -3.35 -15.67 1.19
C LEU A 60 -2.58 -15.76 -0.13
N SER A 61 -2.75 -14.79 -1.04
CA SER A 61 -1.92 -14.68 -2.24
C SER A 61 -0.46 -14.38 -1.87
N LEU A 62 -0.22 -13.41 -0.98
CA LEU A 62 1.13 -13.11 -0.47
C LEU A 62 1.73 -14.29 0.30
N ARG A 63 0.93 -15.01 1.09
CA ARG A 63 1.34 -16.22 1.82
C ARG A 63 1.73 -17.34 0.85
N THR A 64 1.00 -17.51 -0.25
CA THR A 64 1.34 -18.45 -1.33
C THR A 64 2.69 -18.09 -1.96
N VAL A 65 2.94 -16.82 -2.30
CA VAL A 65 4.24 -16.35 -2.83
C VAL A 65 5.37 -16.60 -1.82
N ALA A 66 5.14 -16.30 -0.54
CA ALA A 66 6.12 -16.50 0.54
C ALA A 66 6.48 -17.97 0.80
N THR A 67 5.67 -18.95 0.34
CA THR A 67 6.12 -20.36 0.38
C THR A 67 7.30 -20.63 -0.56
N GLN A 68 7.44 -19.86 -1.65
CA GLN A 68 8.51 -20.02 -2.65
C GLN A 68 9.65 -18.99 -2.51
N ARG A 69 9.44 -17.94 -1.70
CA ARG A 69 10.37 -16.82 -1.52
C ARG A 69 10.80 -16.67 -0.07
N ASP A 70 11.97 -17.20 0.25
CA ASP A 70 12.53 -17.19 1.60
C ASP A 70 12.81 -15.74 2.10
N ASP A 71 13.21 -14.85 1.20
CA ASP A 71 13.44 -13.41 1.48
C ASP A 71 12.14 -12.68 1.93
N TRP A 72 11.03 -12.95 1.25
CA TRP A 72 9.72 -12.39 1.63
C TRP A 72 9.21 -13.04 2.91
N ARG A 73 9.31 -14.38 3.01
CA ARG A 73 8.82 -15.20 4.13
C ARG A 73 9.20 -14.66 5.51
N PHE A 74 10.43 -14.19 5.66
CA PHE A 74 10.96 -13.70 6.94
C PHE A 74 10.99 -12.18 7.08
N SER A 75 10.51 -11.43 6.09
CA SER A 75 10.48 -9.97 6.16
C SER A 75 9.54 -9.50 7.28
N ASP A 76 10.02 -8.60 8.15
CA ASP A 76 9.26 -8.09 9.29
C ASP A 76 7.92 -7.47 8.86
N GLY A 77 7.89 -6.77 7.72
CA GLY A 77 6.66 -6.21 7.15
C GLY A 77 5.60 -7.27 6.81
N PHE A 78 6.00 -8.40 6.20
CA PHE A 78 5.09 -9.50 5.91
C PHE A 78 4.61 -10.19 7.19
N LEU A 79 5.51 -10.48 8.13
CA LEU A 79 5.18 -11.14 9.39
C LEU A 79 4.18 -10.32 10.21
N LYS A 80 4.44 -9.02 10.35
CA LYS A 80 3.54 -8.02 10.95
C LYS A 80 2.18 -7.99 10.27
N TYR A 81 2.14 -7.79 8.94
CA TYR A 81 0.89 -7.75 8.18
C TYR A 81 0.06 -9.03 8.35
N ASN A 82 0.70 -10.20 8.24
CA ASN A 82 0.08 -11.51 8.38
C ASN A 82 -0.55 -11.70 9.76
N GLN A 83 0.17 -11.38 10.84
CA GLN A 83 -0.35 -11.50 12.20
C GLN A 83 -1.44 -10.47 12.54
N ILE A 84 -1.36 -9.23 12.02
CA ILE A 84 -2.44 -8.22 12.16
C ILE A 84 -3.71 -8.71 11.47
N THR A 85 -3.65 -9.07 10.19
CA THR A 85 -4.87 -9.39 9.42
C THR A 85 -5.51 -10.70 9.87
N LEU A 86 -4.73 -11.74 10.22
CA LEU A 86 -5.25 -12.96 10.86
C LEU A 86 -5.82 -12.67 12.26
N GLY A 87 -5.28 -11.66 12.95
CA GLY A 87 -5.77 -11.13 14.22
C GLY A 87 -7.18 -10.54 14.14
N LEU A 88 -7.39 -9.63 13.19
CA LEU A 88 -8.55 -8.72 13.19
C LEU A 88 -9.71 -9.16 12.28
N GLY A 89 -9.51 -10.09 11.34
CA GLY A 89 -10.55 -10.49 10.39
C GLY A 89 -11.83 -11.00 11.05
N PHE A 90 -11.75 -12.06 11.86
CA PHE A 90 -12.92 -12.62 12.56
C PHE A 90 -13.58 -11.61 13.54
N VAL A 91 -12.80 -10.72 14.17
CA VAL A 91 -13.29 -9.62 15.01
C VAL A 91 -14.09 -8.61 14.18
N SER A 92 -13.61 -8.29 12.99
CA SER A 92 -14.26 -7.36 12.06
C SER A 92 -15.57 -7.93 11.51
N ILE A 93 -15.64 -9.24 11.26
CA ILE A 93 -16.89 -9.93 10.90
C ILE A 93 -17.85 -9.95 12.11
N GLY A 94 -17.34 -10.18 13.32
CA GLY A 94 -18.12 -10.07 14.56
C GLY A 94 -18.73 -8.68 14.76
N ASN A 95 -18.04 -7.62 14.36
CA ASN A 95 -18.55 -6.25 14.39
C ASN A 95 -19.76 -6.05 13.46
N ASP A 96 -19.75 -6.61 12.24
CA ASP A 96 -20.91 -6.58 11.34
C ASP A 96 -22.13 -7.31 11.95
N LEU A 97 -21.91 -8.39 12.73
CA LEU A 97 -22.99 -9.09 13.44
C LEU A 97 -23.70 -8.19 14.45
N VAL A 98 -23.04 -7.19 15.05
CA VAL A 98 -23.71 -6.21 15.93
C VAL A 98 -24.81 -5.45 15.16
N GLY A 99 -24.56 -5.08 13.91
CA GLY A 99 -25.55 -4.43 13.06
C GLY A 99 -26.73 -5.33 12.71
N LEU A 100 -26.49 -6.63 12.52
CA LEU A 100 -27.54 -7.62 12.30
C LEU A 100 -28.38 -7.88 13.55
N VAL A 101 -27.73 -8.06 14.70
CA VAL A 101 -28.39 -8.25 16.01
C VAL A 101 -29.21 -7.02 16.39
N ARG A 102 -28.72 -5.82 16.08
CA ARG A 102 -29.51 -4.59 16.29
C ARG A 102 -30.84 -4.63 15.54
N CYS A 103 -30.83 -4.96 14.25
CA CYS A 103 -32.06 -5.10 13.48
C CYS A 103 -32.92 -6.27 13.96
N LEU A 104 -32.29 -7.39 14.38
CA LEU A 104 -32.96 -8.54 14.99
C LEU A 104 -33.81 -8.13 16.21
N LEU A 105 -33.21 -7.36 17.13
CA LEU A 105 -33.82 -6.94 18.38
C LEU A 105 -34.82 -5.78 18.23
N VAL A 106 -34.58 -4.88 17.27
CA VAL A 106 -35.38 -3.66 17.08
C VAL A 106 -36.65 -3.92 16.27
N ASN A 107 -36.61 -4.77 15.23
CA ASN A 107 -37.78 -5.01 14.37
C ASN A 107 -39.03 -5.55 15.12
N PRO A 108 -38.93 -6.49 16.09
CA PRO A 108 -40.07 -7.00 16.86
C PRO A 108 -40.73 -6.01 17.83
N THR A 109 -40.13 -4.83 18.06
CA THR A 109 -40.64 -3.84 19.03
C THR A 109 -41.67 -2.85 18.44
N TYR A 110 -41.86 -2.88 17.11
CA TYR A 110 -42.68 -1.89 16.40
C TYR A 110 -44.16 -2.29 16.30
N GLY A 111 -45.07 -1.41 16.73
CA GLY A 111 -46.53 -1.61 16.69
C GLY A 111 -47.23 -1.07 15.43
N TYR A 112 -48.52 -1.37 15.27
CA TYR A 112 -49.37 -0.94 14.15
C TYR A 112 -50.80 -0.61 14.60
N GLY A 113 -51.29 0.57 14.20
CA GLY A 113 -52.53 1.16 14.70
C GLY A 113 -52.29 2.61 15.10
N ASP A 114 -53.16 3.18 15.94
CA ASP A 114 -52.96 4.52 16.47
C ASP A 114 -51.69 4.58 17.34
N GLY A 115 -50.89 5.64 17.17
CA GLY A 115 -49.53 5.76 17.71
C GLY A 115 -48.48 4.78 17.17
N GLY A 116 -48.84 3.84 16.29
CA GLY A 116 -47.94 2.82 15.73
C GLY A 116 -46.89 3.38 14.76
N ARG A 117 -45.66 2.83 14.80
CA ARG A 117 -44.48 3.35 14.07
C ARG A 117 -43.80 2.32 13.16
N TYR A 118 -44.50 1.26 12.74
CA TYR A 118 -43.87 0.21 11.92
C TYR A 118 -43.32 0.70 10.58
N ASP A 119 -43.85 1.76 9.99
CA ASP A 119 -43.32 2.41 8.79
C ASP A 119 -41.91 2.99 8.98
N GLU A 120 -41.53 3.31 10.23
CA GLU A 120 -40.19 3.69 10.63
C GLU A 120 -39.22 2.49 10.75
N SER A 121 -39.70 1.24 10.69
CA SER A 121 -38.84 0.06 10.91
C SER A 121 -37.95 -0.27 9.70
N PRO A 122 -36.71 -0.74 9.90
CA PRO A 122 -35.87 -1.22 8.80
C PRO A 122 -36.47 -2.44 8.07
N ALA A 123 -37.30 -3.24 8.75
CA ALA A 123 -38.09 -4.32 8.15
C ALA A 123 -39.14 -3.80 7.16
N ALA A 124 -39.90 -2.75 7.48
CA ALA A 124 -40.89 -2.16 6.56
C ALA A 124 -40.26 -1.61 5.27
N ALA A 125 -39.01 -1.15 5.33
CA ALA A 125 -38.23 -0.76 4.16
C ALA A 125 -37.71 -1.96 3.32
N THR A 126 -38.09 -3.20 3.64
CA THR A 126 -37.59 -4.43 3.02
C THR A 126 -38.71 -5.32 2.50
N LYS A 127 -38.80 -5.46 1.17
CA LYS A 127 -39.74 -6.38 0.52
C LYS A 127 -39.37 -7.85 0.83
N ASP A 128 -40.39 -8.65 1.16
CA ASP A 128 -40.29 -10.07 1.56
C ASP A 128 -39.34 -10.30 2.76
N SER A 129 -39.48 -9.46 3.79
CA SER A 129 -38.77 -9.62 5.06
C SER A 129 -39.17 -10.93 5.78
N SER A 130 -38.23 -11.54 6.51
CA SER A 130 -38.46 -12.70 7.39
C SER A 130 -39.03 -12.31 8.76
N PHE A 131 -39.34 -11.03 8.96
CA PHE A 131 -40.08 -10.53 10.12
C PHE A 131 -41.56 -10.43 9.76
N GLN A 132 -42.42 -10.93 10.63
CA GLN A 132 -43.86 -10.75 10.51
C GLN A 132 -44.20 -9.27 10.77
N ALA A 133 -44.97 -8.67 9.86
CA ALA A 133 -45.50 -7.33 10.08
C ALA A 133 -46.45 -7.35 11.30
N PRO A 134 -46.43 -6.30 12.13
CA PRO A 134 -47.41 -6.14 13.21
C PRO A 134 -48.84 -6.11 12.68
N ARG A 135 -49.77 -6.68 13.45
CA ARG A 135 -51.22 -6.64 13.18
C ARG A 135 -51.82 -5.33 13.71
N VAL A 136 -52.98 -4.94 13.19
CA VAL A 136 -53.75 -3.80 13.72
C VAL A 136 -54.09 -4.10 15.19
N GLY A 137 -53.62 -3.24 16.09
CA GLY A 137 -53.73 -3.41 17.55
C GLY A 137 -52.45 -3.89 18.25
N ASP A 138 -51.39 -4.24 17.52
CA ASP A 138 -50.09 -4.56 18.14
C ASP A 138 -49.46 -3.30 18.76
N VAL A 139 -49.26 -3.33 20.09
CA VAL A 139 -48.69 -2.22 20.88
C VAL A 139 -47.22 -1.95 20.54
N ASP A 140 -46.87 -0.67 20.34
CA ASP A 140 -45.48 -0.23 20.12
C ASP A 140 -44.67 -0.19 21.43
N ARG A 141 -43.41 -0.64 21.40
CA ARG A 141 -42.56 -0.78 22.60
C ARG A 141 -41.30 0.12 22.55
N PRO A 142 -41.43 1.47 22.66
CA PRO A 142 -40.33 2.41 22.49
C PRO A 142 -39.21 2.25 23.53
N ALA A 143 -39.55 1.96 24.80
CA ALA A 143 -38.57 1.76 25.86
C ALA A 143 -37.71 0.49 25.63
N GLU A 144 -38.31 -0.58 25.10
CA GLU A 144 -37.60 -1.80 24.71
C GLU A 144 -36.67 -1.52 23.52
N ARG A 145 -37.18 -0.81 22.50
CA ARG A 145 -36.43 -0.38 21.32
C ARG A 145 -35.21 0.48 21.66
N HIS A 146 -35.36 1.44 22.58
CA HIS A 146 -34.25 2.28 23.05
C HIS A 146 -33.19 1.45 23.79
N ARG A 147 -33.58 0.53 24.69
CA ARG A 147 -32.64 -0.39 25.36
C ARG A 147 -31.87 -1.26 24.35
N CYS A 148 -32.54 -1.83 23.36
CA CYS A 148 -31.91 -2.65 22.31
C CYS A 148 -30.89 -1.86 21.48
N ARG A 149 -31.19 -0.60 21.15
CA ARG A 149 -30.26 0.31 20.45
C ARG A 149 -29.06 0.69 21.32
N LYS A 150 -29.27 1.01 22.61
CA LYS A 150 -28.20 1.34 23.57
C LYS A 150 -27.26 0.15 23.79
N PHE A 151 -27.81 -1.06 23.96
CA PHE A 151 -27.04 -2.31 23.99
C PHE A 151 -26.19 -2.47 22.72
N SER A 152 -26.80 -2.37 21.54
CA SER A 152 -26.09 -2.53 20.26
C SER A 152 -25.00 -1.47 20.04
N PHE A 153 -25.21 -0.24 20.52
CA PHE A 153 -24.20 0.82 20.48
C PHE A 153 -22.98 0.47 21.37
N TRP A 154 -23.20 0.04 22.61
CA TRP A 154 -22.10 -0.36 23.49
C TRP A 154 -21.36 -1.60 22.98
N MET A 155 -22.08 -2.59 22.43
CA MET A 155 -21.45 -3.76 21.78
C MET A 155 -20.55 -3.34 20.62
N LEU A 156 -20.99 -2.42 19.75
CA LEU A 156 -20.18 -1.86 18.67
C LEU A 156 -18.91 -1.18 19.23
N MET A 157 -19.03 -0.37 20.28
CA MET A 157 -17.87 0.26 20.92
C MET A 157 -16.90 -0.77 21.50
N PHE A 158 -17.38 -1.82 22.18
CA PHE A 158 -16.52 -2.87 22.72
C PHE A 158 -15.82 -3.69 21.62
N PHE A 159 -16.51 -4.00 20.51
CA PHE A 159 -15.86 -4.63 19.36
C PHE A 159 -14.77 -3.72 18.77
N LEU A 160 -15.03 -2.42 18.59
CA LEU A 160 -14.02 -1.47 18.13
C LEU A 160 -12.82 -1.41 19.07
N SER A 161 -13.03 -1.33 20.39
CA SER A 161 -11.96 -1.39 21.40
C SER A 161 -11.17 -2.70 21.36
N SER A 162 -11.81 -3.84 21.09
CA SER A 162 -11.14 -5.16 21.03
C SER A 162 -10.14 -5.31 19.88
N ASN A 163 -10.24 -4.48 18.83
CA ASN A 163 -9.26 -4.43 17.74
C ASN A 163 -7.94 -3.79 18.19
N ILE A 164 -7.95 -2.83 19.11
CA ILE A 164 -6.75 -2.09 19.55
C ILE A 164 -5.62 -3.02 20.03
N PRO A 165 -5.85 -3.93 21.02
CA PRO A 165 -4.80 -4.84 21.46
C PRO A 165 -4.35 -5.82 20.37
N GLY A 166 -5.25 -6.22 19.46
CA GLY A 166 -4.91 -7.06 18.31
C GLY A 166 -3.98 -6.36 17.31
N SER A 167 -4.29 -5.11 16.95
CA SER A 167 -3.47 -4.27 16.07
C SER A 167 -2.09 -4.01 16.67
N VAL A 168 -2.01 -3.65 17.96
CA VAL A 168 -0.74 -3.40 18.65
C VAL A 168 0.10 -4.68 18.71
N ALA A 169 -0.50 -5.81 19.09
CA ALA A 169 0.24 -7.07 19.22
C ALA A 169 0.67 -7.68 17.88
N GLY A 170 -0.07 -7.42 16.79
CA GLY A 170 0.40 -7.74 15.45
C GLY A 170 1.51 -6.78 15.00
N GLY A 171 1.38 -5.49 15.34
CA GLY A 171 2.38 -4.46 15.07
C GLY A 171 3.73 -4.67 15.76
N MET A 172 3.73 -5.31 16.93
CA MET A 172 4.93 -5.73 17.68
C MET A 172 5.59 -7.00 17.11
N PHE A 173 5.01 -7.68 16.12
CA PHE A 173 5.54 -8.96 15.62
C PHE A 173 6.64 -8.77 14.56
N GLN A 174 7.78 -8.25 14.99
CA GLN A 174 8.99 -8.00 14.19
C GLN A 174 10.25 -8.27 15.04
N ARG A 175 11.38 -8.64 14.40
CA ARG A 175 12.61 -9.16 15.03
C ARG A 175 13.03 -8.43 16.32
N LYS A 176 13.08 -7.08 16.28
CA LYS A 176 13.44 -6.17 17.40
C LYS A 176 12.64 -6.35 18.70
N TYR A 177 11.45 -6.96 18.68
CA TYR A 177 10.63 -7.18 19.88
C TYR A 177 10.82 -8.57 20.50
N PHE A 178 11.50 -9.51 19.81
CA PHE A 178 11.78 -10.86 20.33
C PHE A 178 13.05 -10.94 21.17
N GLU A 179 13.96 -9.98 20.99
CA GLU A 179 15.17 -9.78 21.82
C GLU A 179 14.85 -9.32 23.24
N ASN A 180 13.62 -8.85 23.51
CA ASN A 180 13.20 -8.36 24.81
C ASN A 180 12.00 -9.17 25.32
N GLU A 181 12.25 -9.97 26.36
CA GLU A 181 11.28 -10.88 26.97
C GLU A 181 10.02 -10.17 27.49
N GLN A 182 10.15 -9.00 28.13
CA GLN A 182 9.00 -8.22 28.61
C GLN A 182 8.08 -7.78 27.47
N LYS A 183 8.66 -7.35 26.34
CA LYS A 183 7.91 -6.96 25.14
C LYS A 183 7.24 -8.17 24.48
N ALA A 184 7.91 -9.32 24.43
CA ALA A 184 7.34 -10.57 23.94
C ALA A 184 6.14 -11.04 24.80
N HIS A 185 6.24 -10.95 26.13
CA HIS A 185 5.12 -11.24 27.04
C HIS A 185 3.96 -10.23 26.91
N LEU A 186 4.25 -8.93 26.78
CA LEU A 186 3.22 -7.91 26.55
C LEU A 186 2.46 -8.18 25.25
N MET A 187 3.16 -8.48 24.16
CA MET A 187 2.55 -8.88 22.89
C MET A 187 1.64 -10.10 23.05
N MET A 188 2.08 -11.12 23.79
CA MET A 188 1.27 -12.31 24.06
C MET A 188 0.00 -11.97 24.87
N LYS A 189 0.11 -11.18 25.95
CA LYS A 189 -1.04 -10.71 26.76
C LYS A 189 -2.07 -9.96 25.91
N LEU A 190 -1.62 -9.08 25.01
CA LEU A 190 -2.49 -8.32 24.11
C LEU A 190 -3.21 -9.22 23.07
N ARG A 191 -2.54 -10.27 22.55
CA ARG A 191 -3.18 -11.28 21.68
C ARG A 191 -4.33 -12.01 22.38
N TYR A 192 -4.08 -12.47 23.61
CA TYR A 192 -5.09 -13.10 24.47
C TYR A 192 -6.25 -12.15 24.75
N ALA A 193 -5.98 -10.92 25.19
CA ALA A 193 -7.01 -9.92 25.48
C ALA A 193 -7.93 -9.66 24.28
N SER A 194 -7.36 -9.45 23.09
CA SER A 194 -8.14 -9.23 21.86
C SER A 194 -9.07 -10.41 21.53
N SER A 195 -8.54 -11.65 21.58
CA SER A 195 -9.32 -12.83 21.18
C SER A 195 -10.32 -13.31 22.24
N ALA A 196 -10.00 -13.15 23.53
CA ALA A 196 -10.92 -13.47 24.63
C ALA A 196 -12.08 -12.47 24.71
N VAL A 197 -11.81 -11.16 24.53
CA VAL A 197 -12.88 -10.16 24.44
C VAL A 197 -13.76 -10.41 23.23
N ALA A 198 -13.20 -10.72 22.05
CA ALA A 198 -13.99 -11.06 20.87
C ALA A 198 -14.89 -12.29 21.09
N LEU A 199 -14.35 -13.37 21.70
CA LEU A 199 -15.12 -14.57 22.06
C LEU A 199 -16.30 -14.24 22.99
N PHE A 200 -16.04 -13.47 24.05
CA PHE A 200 -17.07 -13.03 24.98
C PHE A 200 -18.16 -12.20 24.28
N LEU A 201 -17.77 -11.21 23.47
CA LEU A 201 -18.73 -10.34 22.78
C LEU A 201 -19.59 -11.09 21.75
N ILE A 202 -19.02 -12.05 21.01
CA ILE A 202 -19.78 -12.92 20.09
C ILE A 202 -20.79 -13.78 20.88
N SER A 203 -20.38 -14.32 22.03
CA SER A 203 -21.25 -15.10 22.92
C SER A 203 -22.41 -14.25 23.46
N VAL A 204 -22.15 -13.00 23.84
CA VAL A 204 -23.18 -12.02 24.26
C VAL A 204 -24.15 -11.69 23.12
N LEU A 205 -23.69 -11.59 21.87
CA LEU A 205 -24.58 -11.42 20.71
C LEU A 205 -25.51 -12.63 20.51
N MET A 206 -25.00 -13.86 20.66
CA MET A 206 -25.82 -15.08 20.60
C MET A 206 -26.84 -15.15 21.75
N ALA A 207 -26.42 -14.79 22.97
CA ALA A 207 -27.32 -14.70 24.13
C ALA A 207 -28.43 -13.66 23.93
N ALA A 208 -28.16 -12.51 23.31
CA ALA A 208 -29.18 -11.54 22.94
C ALA A 208 -30.18 -12.10 21.90
N GLY A 209 -29.71 -12.93 20.96
CA GLY A 209 -30.58 -13.67 20.04
C GLY A 209 -31.47 -14.71 20.73
N ALA A 210 -30.95 -15.42 21.75
CA ALA A 210 -31.74 -16.33 22.59
C ALA A 210 -32.79 -15.58 23.42
N TRP A 211 -32.41 -14.45 24.01
CA TRP A 211 -33.30 -13.55 24.74
C TRP A 211 -34.44 -13.05 23.85
N SER A 212 -34.13 -12.59 22.63
CA SER A 212 -35.13 -12.20 21.63
C SER A 212 -36.14 -13.33 21.36
N ARG A 213 -35.64 -14.56 21.13
CA ARG A 213 -36.49 -15.75 20.91
C ARG A 213 -37.45 -16.03 22.07
N LYS A 214 -37.03 -15.77 23.32
CA LYS A 214 -37.81 -16.08 24.53
C LYS A 214 -38.80 -14.99 24.90
N TYR A 215 -38.46 -13.71 24.71
CA TYR A 215 -39.23 -12.58 25.26
C TYR A 215 -39.90 -11.68 24.22
N GLN A 216 -39.51 -11.75 22.94
CA GLN A 216 -40.12 -10.95 21.87
C GLN A 216 -41.08 -11.81 21.01
N PRO A 217 -42.40 -11.54 21.02
CA PRO A 217 -43.40 -12.43 20.39
C PRO A 217 -43.31 -12.52 18.86
N ARG A 218 -42.60 -11.58 18.22
CA ARG A 218 -42.39 -11.53 16.75
C ARG A 218 -40.93 -11.68 16.34
N ALA A 219 -40.12 -12.33 17.18
CA ALA A 219 -38.71 -12.61 16.86
C ALA A 219 -38.57 -13.53 15.63
N SER A 220 -37.72 -13.16 14.66
CA SER A 220 -37.54 -13.98 13.46
C SER A 220 -36.65 -15.20 13.73
N HIS A 221 -37.26 -16.38 13.89
CA HIS A 221 -36.54 -17.64 14.09
C HIS A 221 -35.47 -17.92 13.01
N LYS A 222 -35.74 -17.54 11.75
CA LYS A 222 -34.78 -17.66 10.63
C LYS A 222 -33.53 -16.83 10.88
N ALA A 223 -33.71 -15.58 11.32
CA ALA A 223 -32.60 -14.67 11.62
C ALA A 223 -31.81 -15.10 12.86
N ILE A 224 -32.50 -15.56 13.92
CA ILE A 224 -31.86 -16.12 15.13
C ILE A 224 -31.02 -17.35 14.76
N HIS A 225 -31.56 -18.30 13.99
CA HIS A 225 -30.80 -19.48 13.57
C HIS A 225 -29.55 -19.11 12.75
N ARG A 226 -29.66 -18.15 11.81
CA ARG A 226 -28.48 -17.67 11.06
C ARG A 226 -27.46 -16.96 11.95
N LEU A 227 -27.89 -16.18 12.95
CA LEU A 227 -26.99 -15.59 13.94
C LEU A 227 -26.22 -16.67 14.73
N PHE A 228 -26.90 -17.74 15.15
CA PHE A 228 -26.26 -18.84 15.88
C PHE A 228 -25.23 -19.57 15.03
N VAL A 229 -25.52 -19.85 13.75
CA VAL A 229 -24.55 -20.46 12.82
C VAL A 229 -23.34 -19.55 12.63
N LEU A 230 -23.55 -18.26 12.35
CA LEU A 230 -22.47 -17.28 12.14
C LEU A 230 -21.62 -17.10 13.40
N GLY A 231 -22.25 -16.97 14.56
CA GLY A 231 -21.57 -16.84 15.85
C GLY A 231 -20.75 -18.09 16.19
N THR A 232 -21.29 -19.28 15.98
CA THR A 232 -20.57 -20.56 16.21
C THR A 232 -19.31 -20.65 15.35
N LEU A 233 -19.39 -20.30 14.07
CA LEU A 233 -18.22 -20.28 13.17
C LEU A 233 -17.12 -19.33 13.66
N LEU A 234 -17.48 -18.12 14.13
CA LEU A 234 -16.49 -17.17 14.67
C LEU A 234 -15.96 -17.60 16.05
N ILE A 235 -16.77 -18.28 16.87
CA ILE A 235 -16.34 -18.88 18.14
C ILE A 235 -15.27 -19.94 17.91
N ILE A 236 -15.41 -20.79 16.88
CA ILE A 236 -14.37 -21.79 16.53
C ILE A 236 -13.02 -21.10 16.24
N VAL A 237 -13.03 -20.01 15.46
CA VAL A 237 -11.80 -19.22 15.19
C VAL A 237 -11.20 -18.65 16.47
N ALA A 238 -12.04 -18.08 17.35
CA ALA A 238 -11.58 -17.49 18.61
C ALA A 238 -11.00 -18.55 19.57
N LEU A 239 -11.66 -19.71 19.70
CA LEU A 239 -11.20 -20.84 20.51
C LEU A 239 -9.90 -21.43 19.97
N TYR A 240 -9.80 -21.66 18.65
CA TYR A 240 -8.55 -22.10 18.03
C TYR A 240 -7.41 -21.14 18.35
N ARG A 241 -7.62 -19.82 18.13
CA ARG A 241 -6.63 -18.79 18.43
C ARG A 241 -6.16 -18.83 19.88
N LEU A 242 -7.09 -18.89 20.84
CA LEU A 242 -6.76 -18.97 22.27
C LEU A 242 -6.01 -20.28 22.61
N SER A 243 -6.40 -21.40 22.00
CA SER A 243 -5.75 -22.70 22.22
C SER A 243 -4.31 -22.79 21.73
N VAL A 244 -3.90 -21.98 20.74
CA VAL A 244 -2.54 -22.01 20.18
C VAL A 244 -1.64 -20.86 20.63
N MET A 245 -2.15 -19.89 21.39
CA MET A 245 -1.41 -18.67 21.75
C MET A 245 -0.34 -18.86 22.83
N TYR A 246 -0.33 -19.98 23.55
CA TYR A 246 0.69 -20.28 24.57
C TYR A 246 2.02 -20.77 23.95
N HIS A 247 1.98 -21.16 22.68
CA HIS A 247 3.10 -21.71 21.95
C HIS A 247 4.20 -20.66 21.69
N THR A 248 5.44 -21.08 21.89
CA THR A 248 6.65 -20.30 21.61
C THR A 248 7.56 -21.06 20.66
N THR A 249 8.38 -20.34 19.90
CA THR A 249 9.38 -20.91 19.01
C THR A 249 10.78 -20.34 19.32
N PRO A 250 11.86 -21.14 19.16
CA PRO A 250 13.23 -20.62 19.23
C PRO A 250 13.63 -19.88 17.95
N ALA A 251 13.08 -20.25 16.79
CA ALA A 251 13.40 -19.67 15.49
C ALA A 251 12.19 -19.77 14.53
N PHE A 252 12.12 -18.89 13.53
CA PHE A 252 10.98 -18.86 12.59
C PHE A 252 10.84 -20.14 11.75
N GLU A 253 11.96 -20.77 11.38
CA GLU A 253 12.00 -22.00 10.57
C GLU A 253 11.80 -23.27 11.39
N SER A 254 11.87 -23.20 12.73
CA SER A 254 11.83 -24.38 13.58
C SER A 254 10.53 -25.15 13.40
N THR A 255 10.63 -26.45 13.15
CA THR A 255 9.50 -27.39 12.98
C THR A 255 9.22 -28.22 14.23
N LEU A 256 9.90 -27.90 15.35
CA LEU A 256 9.73 -28.57 16.64
C LEU A 256 8.28 -28.52 17.16
N ALA A 257 7.98 -29.38 18.13
CA ALA A 257 6.69 -29.37 18.80
C ALA A 257 6.41 -27.97 19.39
N GLY A 258 5.22 -27.43 19.12
CA GLY A 258 4.80 -26.12 19.60
C GLY A 258 5.30 -24.90 18.80
N THR A 259 5.93 -25.05 17.64
CA THR A 259 6.30 -23.89 16.80
C THR A 259 5.20 -23.44 15.83
N LEU A 260 4.10 -24.20 15.75
CA LEU A 260 3.01 -24.07 14.77
C LEU A 260 3.43 -24.26 13.29
N ASN A 261 4.63 -24.80 13.04
CA ASN A 261 5.13 -25.10 11.69
C ASN A 261 4.94 -26.56 11.25
N SER A 262 4.57 -27.49 12.14
CA SER A 262 4.35 -28.89 11.78
C SER A 262 3.13 -29.07 10.85
N PRO A 263 3.10 -30.10 9.96
CA PRO A 263 1.99 -30.32 9.04
C PRO A 263 0.62 -30.40 9.72
N GLY A 264 0.54 -31.01 10.91
CA GLY A 264 -0.70 -31.07 11.70
C GLY A 264 -1.14 -29.70 12.25
N ALA A 265 -0.20 -28.86 12.69
CA ALA A 265 -0.51 -27.49 13.12
C ALA A 265 -0.97 -26.62 11.93
N LYS A 266 -0.40 -26.84 10.74
CA LYS A 266 -0.87 -26.20 9.50
C LYS A 266 -2.27 -26.63 9.12
N ALA A 267 -2.56 -27.93 9.10
CA ALA A 267 -3.90 -28.44 8.85
C ALA A 267 -4.92 -27.84 9.83
N SER A 268 -4.59 -27.82 11.13
CA SER A 268 -5.42 -27.20 12.18
C SER A 268 -5.67 -25.70 11.92
N PHE A 269 -4.67 -24.95 11.47
CA PHE A 269 -4.85 -23.54 11.08
C PHE A 269 -5.84 -23.36 9.93
N TYR A 270 -5.68 -24.11 8.83
CA TYR A 270 -6.61 -23.99 7.70
C TYR A 270 -8.04 -24.45 8.07
N ILE A 271 -8.18 -25.53 8.85
CA ILE A 271 -9.47 -26.14 9.20
C ILE A 271 -10.22 -25.38 10.30
N LEU A 272 -9.52 -24.84 11.31
CA LEU A 272 -10.13 -24.23 12.50
C LEU A 272 -10.06 -22.69 12.52
N HIS A 273 -9.21 -22.07 11.70
CA HIS A 273 -9.14 -20.60 11.56
C HIS A 273 -9.71 -20.12 10.23
N LEU A 274 -9.15 -20.57 9.11
CA LEU A 274 -9.51 -20.03 7.79
C LEU A 274 -10.84 -20.57 7.26
N LEU A 275 -11.09 -21.88 7.38
CA LEU A 275 -12.34 -22.48 6.88
C LEU A 275 -13.61 -21.95 7.59
N PRO A 276 -13.68 -21.81 8.92
CA PRO A 276 -14.88 -21.30 9.58
C PRO A 276 -15.10 -19.81 9.28
N GLU A 277 -14.03 -19.02 9.16
CA GLU A 277 -14.10 -17.63 8.74
C GLU A 277 -14.60 -17.50 7.29
N TRP A 278 -14.05 -18.29 6.36
CA TRP A 278 -14.51 -18.35 4.97
C TRP A 278 -15.97 -18.77 4.86
N LEU A 279 -16.40 -19.83 5.57
CA LEU A 279 -17.79 -20.26 5.63
C LEU A 279 -18.72 -19.14 6.17
N CYS A 280 -18.26 -18.38 7.16
CA CYS A 280 -19.00 -17.23 7.70
C CYS A 280 -19.21 -16.16 6.62
N LEU A 281 -18.17 -15.84 5.83
CA LEU A 281 -18.26 -14.92 4.69
C LEU A 281 -19.15 -15.47 3.57
N VAL A 282 -19.00 -16.74 3.17
CA VAL A 282 -19.86 -17.41 2.18
C VAL A 282 -21.33 -17.28 2.59
N ILE A 283 -21.64 -17.60 3.85
CA ILE A 283 -23.00 -17.49 4.37
C ILE A 283 -23.45 -16.03 4.28
N LEU A 284 -22.71 -15.06 4.86
CA LEU A 284 -23.03 -13.62 4.79
C LEU A 284 -23.18 -13.06 3.36
N LEU A 285 -22.58 -13.68 2.35
CA LEU A 285 -22.67 -13.26 0.95
C LEU A 285 -23.70 -14.00 0.11
N CYS A 286 -24.04 -15.25 0.42
CA CYS A 286 -24.99 -16.03 -0.37
C CYS A 286 -26.45 -15.73 0.00
N PHE A 287 -26.85 -15.82 1.28
CA PHE A 287 -28.28 -15.59 1.65
C PHE A 287 -28.62 -14.10 1.69
N ASN A 288 -29.83 -13.70 1.30
CA ASN A 288 -30.23 -12.29 1.35
C ASN A 288 -30.42 -11.84 2.82
N THR A 289 -29.38 -11.22 3.34
CA THR A 289 -29.25 -10.71 4.70
C THR A 289 -30.26 -9.60 5.00
N ARG A 290 -30.53 -8.72 4.03
CA ARG A 290 -31.57 -7.69 4.15
C ARG A 290 -32.95 -8.31 4.38
N LYS A 291 -33.34 -9.32 3.59
CA LYS A 291 -34.59 -10.09 3.80
C LYS A 291 -34.59 -10.87 5.11
N THR A 292 -33.45 -11.44 5.51
CA THR A 292 -33.38 -12.31 6.69
C THR A 292 -33.43 -11.52 8.00
N PHE A 293 -32.57 -10.50 8.14
CA PHE A 293 -32.43 -9.68 9.34
C PHE A 293 -33.29 -8.40 9.30
N GLY A 294 -34.00 -8.14 8.21
CA GLY A 294 -34.86 -6.97 8.04
C GLY A 294 -34.08 -5.66 8.16
N THR A 295 -32.87 -5.56 7.59
CA THR A 295 -31.95 -4.43 7.84
C THR A 295 -32.22 -3.18 7.01
N GLY A 296 -32.99 -3.29 5.91
CA GLY A 296 -33.03 -2.24 4.90
C GLY A 296 -31.65 -1.98 4.25
N PRO A 297 -31.50 -0.89 3.49
CA PRO A 297 -30.25 -0.58 2.78
C PRO A 297 -29.12 -0.05 3.69
N ILE A 298 -29.40 0.36 4.92
CA ILE A 298 -28.45 1.08 5.79
C ILE A 298 -28.37 0.50 7.22
N GLY A 299 -29.27 -0.42 7.61
CA GLY A 299 -29.44 -0.85 9.00
C GLY A 299 -30.28 0.15 9.81
N ASP A 300 -30.51 -0.15 11.09
CA ASP A 300 -30.96 0.87 12.06
C ASP A 300 -29.74 1.66 12.55
N LYS A 301 -29.63 2.94 12.18
CA LYS A 301 -28.56 3.84 12.68
C LYS A 301 -29.01 4.83 13.76
N ARG A 302 -30.30 4.87 14.10
CA ARG A 302 -30.90 5.90 14.99
C ARG A 302 -30.63 5.64 16.47
N GLY A 303 -30.13 6.62 17.22
CA GLY A 303 -29.99 6.48 18.69
C GLY A 303 -31.34 6.51 19.45
N ARG A 304 -32.31 7.27 18.94
CA ARG A 304 -33.67 7.42 19.48
C ARG A 304 -34.71 7.38 18.36
N ASP A 305 -35.98 7.23 18.71
CA ASP A 305 -37.07 7.37 17.74
C ASP A 305 -37.23 8.82 17.28
N ASP A 306 -37.84 9.01 16.11
CA ASP A 306 -38.01 10.33 15.50
C ASP A 306 -39.06 11.17 16.26
N THR A 307 -38.82 12.48 16.40
CA THR A 307 -39.81 13.42 16.98
C THR A 307 -41.01 13.62 16.03
N PRO A 308 -42.18 14.08 16.51
CA PRO A 308 -43.34 14.34 15.64
C PRO A 308 -43.01 15.24 14.43
N GLU A 309 -42.20 16.29 14.63
CA GLU A 309 -41.69 17.16 13.56
C GLU A 309 -40.84 16.41 12.52
N GLN A 310 -39.96 15.51 12.98
CA GLN A 310 -39.11 14.69 12.11
C GLN A 310 -39.93 13.69 11.30
N ILE A 311 -40.99 13.13 11.89
CA ILE A 311 -41.96 12.27 11.20
C ILE A 311 -42.70 13.06 10.13
N LEU A 312 -43.23 14.25 10.46
CA LEU A 312 -43.90 15.14 9.50
C LEU A 312 -42.96 15.52 8.34
N LYS A 313 -41.71 15.91 8.65
CA LYS A 313 -40.67 16.22 7.65
C LYS A 313 -40.37 15.02 6.74
N ARG A 314 -40.32 13.79 7.27
CA ARG A 314 -40.12 12.57 6.48
C ARG A 314 -41.35 12.24 5.62
N LYS A 315 -42.57 12.37 6.16
CA LYS A 315 -43.83 12.18 5.41
C LYS A 315 -43.93 13.18 4.25
N ALA A 316 -43.63 14.45 4.48
CA ALA A 316 -43.57 15.49 3.45
C ALA A 316 -42.48 15.22 2.38
N GLN A 317 -41.29 14.76 2.78
CA GLN A 317 -40.25 14.36 1.83
C GLN A 317 -40.64 13.13 0.99
N LYS A 318 -41.34 12.16 1.60
CA LYS A 318 -41.87 10.99 0.89
C LYS A 318 -42.93 11.41 -0.11
N ALA A 319 -43.92 12.20 0.31
CA ALA A 319 -44.94 12.76 -0.58
C ALA A 319 -44.35 13.55 -1.76
N LYS A 320 -43.33 14.39 -1.54
CA LYS A 320 -42.60 15.09 -2.62
C LYS A 320 -41.89 14.13 -3.59
N ARG A 321 -41.37 13.00 -3.12
CA ARG A 321 -40.74 11.97 -3.97
C ARG A 321 -41.77 11.17 -4.76
N ASP A 322 -42.87 10.79 -4.11
CA ASP A 322 -43.95 10.01 -4.73
C ASP A 322 -44.69 10.86 -5.78
N ALA A 323 -44.95 12.15 -5.49
CA ALA A 323 -45.45 13.12 -6.47
C ALA A 323 -44.48 13.31 -7.65
N LYS A 324 -43.17 13.45 -7.40
CA LYS A 324 -42.16 13.55 -8.48
C LYS A 324 -42.06 12.25 -9.31
N LYS A 325 -42.35 11.10 -8.71
CA LYS A 325 -42.40 9.80 -9.40
C LYS A 325 -43.66 9.70 -10.28
N ALA A 326 -44.83 10.00 -9.73
CA ALA A 326 -46.09 10.05 -10.49
C ALA A 326 -46.02 11.03 -11.67
N ASN A 327 -45.45 12.23 -11.45
CA ASN A 327 -45.29 13.23 -12.52
C ASN A 327 -44.30 12.79 -13.61
N ARG A 328 -43.38 11.86 -13.31
CA ARG A 328 -42.46 11.23 -14.29
C ARG A 328 -43.10 10.04 -14.99
N GLU A 329 -43.98 9.32 -14.31
CA GLU A 329 -44.77 8.22 -14.90
C GLU A 329 -45.82 8.78 -15.86
N ASN A 330 -46.53 9.86 -15.50
CA ASN A 330 -47.44 10.58 -16.41
C ASN A 330 -46.71 11.16 -17.63
N ARG A 331 -45.54 11.79 -17.44
CA ARG A 331 -44.71 12.30 -18.57
C ARG A 331 -44.22 11.22 -19.55
N ASN A 332 -44.24 9.95 -19.14
CA ASN A 332 -43.85 8.81 -19.96
C ASN A 332 -45.05 8.05 -20.54
N ALA A 333 -46.29 8.45 -20.19
CA ALA A 333 -47.53 7.79 -20.57
C ALA A 333 -48.34 8.59 -21.61
N ASP A 334 -47.81 9.71 -22.10
CA ASP A 334 -48.45 10.66 -23.01
C ASP A 334 -47.66 10.70 -24.35
N PRO A 335 -48.08 9.96 -25.40
CA PRO A 335 -47.30 9.82 -26.63
C PRO A 335 -47.41 11.02 -27.59
N GLU A 336 -48.43 11.88 -27.45
CA GLU A 336 -48.79 12.87 -28.48
C GLU A 336 -48.01 14.20 -28.38
N ARG A 337 -47.02 14.31 -27.48
CA ARG A 337 -46.20 15.53 -27.31
C ARG A 337 -44.83 15.52 -27.99
N HIS A 338 -44.71 14.77 -29.09
CA HIS A 338 -43.53 14.75 -29.95
C HIS A 338 -43.82 14.97 -31.45
N SER A 339 -44.77 15.84 -31.77
CA SER A 339 -44.64 16.76 -32.90
C SER A 339 -44.56 18.19 -32.38
N ASP A 340 -43.39 18.82 -32.51
CA ASP A 340 -43.28 20.13 -33.18
C ASP A 340 -41.81 20.56 -33.30
N SER A 341 -41.49 20.95 -34.54
CA SER A 341 -40.28 21.57 -35.07
C SER A 341 -39.12 21.95 -34.13
N ILE A 342 -37.93 21.46 -34.47
CA ILE A 342 -36.66 22.15 -34.24
C ILE A 342 -36.59 23.39 -35.17
N PRO A 343 -36.14 24.56 -34.66
CA PRO A 343 -35.45 25.53 -35.50
C PRO A 343 -34.02 25.82 -35.00
N LEU A 344 -33.07 25.83 -35.93
CA LEU A 344 -31.67 26.23 -35.70
C LEU A 344 -31.45 27.68 -36.15
N ARG A 345 -30.80 28.50 -35.29
CA ARG A 345 -30.01 29.72 -35.63
C ARG A 345 -30.79 30.89 -36.29
N ASN A 346 -30.77 32.14 -35.79
CA ASN A 346 -29.59 32.99 -35.59
C ASN A 346 -29.93 34.31 -34.83
N ILE A 347 -28.93 34.83 -34.12
CA ILE A 347 -28.46 36.24 -33.98
C ILE A 347 -29.43 37.42 -34.26
N ALA A 348 -29.45 38.39 -33.31
CA ALA A 348 -29.60 39.86 -33.47
C ALA A 348 -30.85 40.58 -32.87
N THR A 349 -30.59 41.38 -31.82
CA THR A 349 -31.06 42.78 -31.56
C THR A 349 -32.55 43.19 -31.49
N SER A 350 -32.81 44.16 -30.59
CA SER A 350 -33.98 45.08 -30.52
C SER A 350 -35.33 44.43 -30.17
N SER A 351 -35.98 44.66 -29.02
CA SER A 351 -36.49 45.90 -28.39
C SER A 351 -37.83 46.42 -28.93
N LEU A 352 -38.69 46.85 -27.98
CA LEU A 352 -39.96 47.60 -28.09
C LEU A 352 -41.29 46.90 -28.50
N LEU A 353 -42.19 46.84 -27.49
CA LEU A 353 -43.56 47.43 -27.44
C LEU A 353 -44.81 46.79 -28.13
N ILE A 354 -45.94 46.97 -27.40
CA ILE A 354 -47.37 47.06 -27.82
C ILE A 354 -47.98 45.74 -28.36
N ASP A 355 -48.90 45.03 -27.70
CA ASP A 355 -50.23 45.34 -27.09
C ASP A 355 -51.33 45.73 -28.11
N THR A 356 -52.29 44.83 -28.40
CA THR A 356 -53.75 45.14 -28.50
C THR A 356 -54.63 43.92 -28.84
N ARG A 357 -55.31 43.43 -27.81
CA ARG A 357 -56.77 43.15 -27.65
C ARG A 357 -57.75 43.23 -28.87
N LEU A 358 -58.88 42.49 -28.75
CA LEU A 358 -60.22 42.59 -29.42
C LEU A 358 -60.46 41.72 -30.69
N THR A 359 -61.65 41.20 -31.10
CA THR A 359 -63.00 40.89 -30.51
C THR A 359 -63.88 40.07 -31.52
N GLY A 360 -64.95 39.39 -31.05
CA GLY A 360 -66.13 38.95 -31.87
C GLY A 360 -66.39 37.43 -31.83
N ARG A 361 -67.51 36.88 -31.30
CA ARG A 361 -68.92 36.84 -31.81
C ARG A 361 -69.01 36.35 -33.27
N GLY A 362 -69.82 35.35 -33.65
CA GLY A 362 -70.81 34.50 -32.97
C GLY A 362 -72.01 34.17 -33.91
N SER A 363 -72.91 33.26 -33.51
CA SER A 363 -74.26 32.98 -34.12
C SER A 363 -74.40 31.91 -35.25
N HIS A 364 -75.09 30.80 -34.92
CA HIS A 364 -76.29 30.17 -35.56
C HIS A 364 -76.30 29.81 -37.09
N ASP A 365 -77.03 28.79 -37.62
CA ASP A 365 -77.91 27.78 -37.02
C ASP A 365 -78.25 26.54 -37.92
N ASN A 366 -78.43 25.37 -37.26
CA ASN A 366 -79.49 24.36 -37.38
C ASN A 366 -79.89 23.53 -38.66
N TRP A 367 -80.51 22.37 -38.33
CA TRP A 367 -81.38 21.45 -39.10
C TRP A 367 -80.69 20.36 -39.96
N ARG A 368 -81.09 19.07 -40.09
CA ARG A 368 -82.18 18.15 -39.59
C ARG A 368 -81.82 16.68 -39.97
N GLN A 369 -82.36 15.55 -39.45
CA GLN A 369 -83.09 15.19 -38.21
C GLN A 369 -83.20 13.62 -38.07
N TRP A 370 -82.70 12.98 -36.99
CA TRP A 370 -83.35 11.85 -36.23
C TRP A 370 -83.61 10.47 -36.93
N PRO A 371 -84.01 9.35 -36.24
CA PRO A 371 -83.61 8.84 -34.90
C PRO A 371 -83.64 7.27 -34.67
N VAL A 372 -83.23 6.85 -33.44
CA VAL A 372 -83.59 5.62 -32.65
C VAL A 372 -83.33 4.19 -33.23
N LEU A 373 -83.25 3.08 -32.46
CA LEU A 373 -83.46 2.75 -31.02
C LEU A 373 -82.55 1.56 -30.60
N SER A 374 -82.20 1.44 -29.33
CA SER A 374 -81.75 0.18 -28.67
C SER A 374 -82.90 -0.36 -27.79
N PRO A 375 -82.97 -1.65 -27.40
CA PRO A 375 -82.10 -2.19 -26.35
C PRO A 375 -81.69 -3.68 -26.55
N GLY A 376 -80.80 -4.20 -25.71
CA GLY A 376 -80.31 -5.59 -25.79
C GLY A 376 -81.04 -6.57 -24.86
N LYS A 377 -80.53 -7.81 -24.78
CA LYS A 377 -80.57 -8.69 -23.58
C LYS A 377 -79.78 -10.01 -23.75
N ASP A 378 -79.16 -10.43 -22.64
CA ASP A 378 -79.04 -11.77 -22.04
C ASP A 378 -78.86 -13.04 -22.89
N GLY A 379 -77.92 -13.92 -22.51
CA GLY A 379 -77.83 -15.30 -23.00
C GLY A 379 -76.64 -16.10 -22.44
N HIS A 380 -76.90 -17.18 -21.69
CA HIS A 380 -75.90 -18.02 -21.02
C HIS A 380 -75.53 -19.33 -21.78
N HIS A 381 -74.46 -19.96 -21.30
CA HIS A 381 -74.14 -21.42 -21.29
C HIS A 381 -73.46 -22.10 -22.49
N HIS A 382 -72.44 -22.91 -22.13
CA HIS A 382 -71.87 -24.13 -22.74
C HIS A 382 -71.68 -24.24 -24.27
N GLY A 383 -70.58 -24.78 -24.82
CA GLY A 383 -69.43 -25.48 -24.25
C GLY A 383 -68.94 -26.59 -25.22
N ILE A 384 -67.69 -27.03 -25.07
CA ILE A 384 -67.12 -28.29 -25.64
C ILE A 384 -66.75 -28.28 -27.16
N THR A 385 -65.42 -28.31 -27.42
CA THR A 385 -64.61 -29.02 -28.47
C THR A 385 -65.13 -29.17 -29.93
N THR A 386 -64.34 -29.17 -31.01
CA THR A 386 -62.97 -29.72 -31.24
C THR A 386 -62.22 -29.01 -32.39
N ASP A 387 -60.90 -28.89 -32.22
CA ASP A 387 -59.81 -29.09 -33.20
C ASP A 387 -60.08 -29.08 -34.73
N SER A 388 -59.41 -28.18 -35.47
CA SER A 388 -58.77 -28.54 -36.77
C SER A 388 -57.78 -27.48 -37.32
N ARG A 389 -56.53 -27.94 -37.51
CA ARG A 389 -55.59 -27.66 -38.62
C ARG A 389 -55.27 -26.21 -39.03
N ALA A 390 -54.06 -25.82 -38.61
CA ALA A 390 -53.02 -25.09 -39.35
C ALA A 390 -53.27 -24.67 -40.81
N VAL A 391 -53.07 -23.38 -41.07
CA VAL A 391 -52.42 -22.87 -42.29
C VAL A 391 -51.23 -22.02 -41.85
N GLN A 392 -50.05 -22.29 -42.41
CA GLN A 392 -48.86 -21.47 -42.20
C GLN A 392 -48.97 -20.20 -43.06
N ASP A 393 -48.69 -19.04 -42.48
CA ASP A 393 -48.15 -17.91 -43.25
C ASP A 393 -46.86 -17.40 -42.58
N SER A 394 -45.87 -17.09 -43.41
CA SER A 394 -44.48 -16.94 -43.01
C SER A 394 -43.92 -15.57 -43.39
N SER A 395 -44.21 -14.55 -42.57
CA SER A 395 -43.55 -13.24 -42.66
C SER A 395 -42.38 -13.16 -41.68
N ARG A 396 -41.17 -13.51 -42.14
CA ARG A 396 -39.91 -13.30 -41.39
C ARG A 396 -39.61 -11.80 -41.26
N THR A 397 -40.00 -11.19 -40.14
CA THR A 397 -39.36 -9.96 -39.68
C THR A 397 -38.08 -10.30 -38.91
N SER A 398 -36.95 -9.75 -39.36
CA SER A 398 -35.66 -9.92 -38.68
C SER A 398 -35.67 -9.20 -37.32
N THR A 399 -36.11 -9.89 -36.28
CA THR A 399 -35.92 -9.44 -34.89
C THR A 399 -34.42 -9.46 -34.57
N ALA A 400 -33.81 -8.28 -34.52
CA ALA A 400 -32.46 -8.12 -33.99
C ALA A 400 -32.41 -8.75 -32.59
N LEU A 401 -31.47 -9.68 -32.39
CA LEU A 401 -31.39 -10.50 -31.17
C LEU A 401 -30.96 -9.64 -29.98
N VAL A 402 -31.92 -9.00 -29.30
CA VAL A 402 -31.71 -8.24 -28.07
C VAL A 402 -31.29 -9.20 -26.96
N MET A 403 -29.98 -9.41 -26.83
CA MET A 403 -29.39 -10.24 -25.78
C MET A 403 -29.88 -9.78 -24.41
N PRO A 404 -30.37 -10.69 -23.55
CA PRO A 404 -30.91 -10.30 -22.25
C PRO A 404 -29.80 -9.70 -21.37
N PRO A 405 -30.12 -8.71 -20.50
CA PRO A 405 -29.15 -7.88 -19.79
C PRO A 405 -28.18 -8.64 -18.86
N ARG A 406 -28.42 -9.94 -18.62
CA ARG A 406 -27.53 -10.87 -17.90
C ARG A 406 -26.21 -11.11 -18.64
N PHE A 407 -26.19 -11.09 -19.97
CA PHE A 407 -24.96 -11.32 -20.76
C PHE A 407 -24.04 -10.10 -20.81
N LEU A 408 -24.56 -8.86 -20.75
CA LEU A 408 -23.70 -7.68 -20.56
C LEU A 408 -22.97 -7.74 -19.22
N SER A 409 -23.65 -8.16 -18.14
CA SER A 409 -23.02 -8.28 -16.82
C SER A 409 -21.84 -9.25 -16.80
N LEU A 410 -21.96 -10.40 -17.47
CA LEU A 410 -20.87 -11.38 -17.60
C LEU A 410 -19.69 -10.80 -18.39
N ARG A 411 -19.95 -10.03 -19.47
CA ARG A 411 -18.88 -9.35 -20.23
C ARG A 411 -18.12 -8.35 -19.37
N TYR A 412 -18.79 -7.55 -18.54
CA TYR A 412 -18.10 -6.62 -17.63
C TYR A 412 -17.35 -7.33 -16.49
N LEU A 413 -17.86 -8.46 -15.98
CA LEU A 413 -17.16 -9.27 -14.97
C LEU A 413 -15.91 -9.95 -15.55
N LEU A 414 -16.00 -10.52 -16.76
CA LEU A 414 -14.85 -11.05 -17.49
C LEU A 414 -13.86 -9.93 -17.83
N ALA A 415 -14.33 -8.75 -18.23
CA ALA A 415 -13.47 -7.59 -18.46
C ALA A 415 -12.76 -7.09 -17.18
N LEU A 416 -13.40 -7.14 -16.01
CA LEU A 416 -12.78 -6.79 -14.73
C LEU A 416 -11.80 -7.87 -14.24
N ALA A 417 -12.12 -9.15 -14.41
CA ALA A 417 -11.20 -10.25 -14.11
C ALA A 417 -9.99 -10.24 -15.06
N PHE A 418 -10.22 -9.99 -16.34
CA PHE A 418 -9.18 -9.76 -17.34
C PHE A 418 -8.37 -8.50 -17.01
N LEU A 419 -8.98 -7.39 -16.59
CA LEU A 419 -8.27 -6.20 -16.15
C LEU A 419 -7.40 -6.47 -14.91
N ALA A 420 -7.92 -7.19 -13.92
CA ALA A 420 -7.15 -7.57 -12.73
C ALA A 420 -6.00 -8.53 -13.07
N LEU A 421 -6.22 -9.49 -13.98
CA LEU A 421 -5.19 -10.36 -14.53
C LEU A 421 -4.15 -9.55 -15.30
N VAL A 422 -4.57 -8.65 -16.21
CA VAL A 422 -3.69 -7.77 -16.99
C VAL A 422 -2.90 -6.83 -16.08
N VAL A 423 -3.49 -6.29 -15.02
CA VAL A 423 -2.76 -5.49 -14.02
C VAL A 423 -1.77 -6.35 -13.24
N THR A 424 -2.14 -7.56 -12.83
CA THR A 424 -1.24 -8.49 -12.10
C THR A 424 -0.07 -8.93 -12.98
N VAL A 425 -0.36 -9.29 -14.23
CA VAL A 425 0.61 -9.62 -15.28
C VAL A 425 1.48 -8.41 -15.58
N TYR A 426 0.91 -7.23 -15.83
CA TYR A 426 1.65 -5.99 -16.05
C TYR A 426 2.59 -5.69 -14.88
N VAL A 427 2.11 -5.73 -13.63
CA VAL A 427 2.95 -5.55 -12.44
C VAL A 427 4.05 -6.60 -12.37
N PHE A 428 3.76 -7.88 -12.59
CA PHE A 428 4.76 -8.96 -12.62
C PHE A 428 5.82 -8.72 -13.70
N TYR A 429 5.43 -8.37 -14.93
CA TYR A 429 6.34 -8.12 -16.05
C TYR A 429 7.12 -6.80 -15.92
N SER A 430 6.53 -5.76 -15.31
CA SER A 430 7.15 -4.44 -15.07
C SER A 430 8.09 -4.44 -13.86
N LEU A 431 7.86 -5.30 -12.87
CA LEU A 431 8.76 -5.53 -11.74
C LEU A 431 9.83 -6.60 -12.02
N ARG A 432 9.72 -7.34 -13.14
CA ARG A 432 10.63 -8.45 -13.44
C ARG A 432 12.08 -7.95 -13.57
N PRO A 433 13.04 -8.56 -12.85
CA PRO A 433 14.47 -8.28 -13.02
C PRO A 433 14.95 -8.53 -14.47
N PRO A 434 15.95 -7.79 -14.96
CA PRO A 434 16.60 -8.07 -16.24
C PRO A 434 17.62 -9.21 -16.06
N TYR A 435 17.18 -10.39 -15.61
CA TYR A 435 18.06 -11.53 -15.28
C TYR A 435 19.07 -11.85 -16.38
N ALA A 436 18.63 -11.93 -17.65
CA ALA A 436 19.50 -12.19 -18.78
C ALA A 436 20.62 -11.14 -18.97
N LEU A 437 20.42 -9.89 -18.54
CA LEU A 437 21.48 -8.88 -18.53
C LEU A 437 22.50 -9.18 -17.43
N TYR A 438 22.04 -9.53 -16.22
CA TYR A 438 22.95 -9.87 -15.12
C TYR A 438 23.71 -11.17 -15.39
N ASP A 439 23.07 -12.19 -15.96
CA ASP A 439 23.73 -13.44 -16.36
C ASP A 439 24.84 -13.17 -17.40
N ASN A 440 24.58 -12.28 -18.36
CA ASN A 440 25.58 -11.87 -19.35
C ASN A 440 26.70 -11.01 -18.75
N LEU A 441 26.38 -10.10 -17.82
CA LEU A 441 27.39 -9.28 -17.13
C LEU A 441 28.28 -10.13 -16.21
N PHE A 442 27.74 -11.11 -15.48
CA PHE A 442 28.53 -12.06 -14.69
C PHE A 442 29.49 -12.85 -15.58
N ARG A 443 29.06 -13.32 -16.75
CA ARG A 443 29.94 -13.98 -17.72
C ARG A 443 31.01 -13.03 -18.25
N SER A 444 30.66 -11.78 -18.55
CA SER A 444 31.63 -10.75 -18.99
C SER A 444 32.69 -10.49 -17.91
N GLU A 445 32.28 -10.34 -16.65
CA GLU A 445 33.19 -10.15 -15.52
C GLU A 445 34.18 -11.31 -15.36
N ILE A 446 33.75 -12.56 -15.59
CA ILE A 446 34.63 -13.74 -15.57
C ILE A 446 35.59 -13.75 -16.75
N LEU A 447 35.10 -13.54 -17.98
CA LEU A 447 35.94 -13.54 -19.18
C LEU A 447 36.99 -12.41 -19.14
N GLU A 448 36.59 -11.20 -18.75
CA GLU A 448 37.51 -10.06 -18.57
C GLU A 448 38.56 -10.35 -17.49
N SER A 449 38.16 -10.99 -16.37
CA SER A 449 39.10 -11.38 -15.31
C SER A 449 40.11 -12.42 -15.79
N GLN A 450 39.67 -13.42 -16.55
CA GLN A 450 40.53 -14.47 -17.11
C GLN A 450 41.45 -13.93 -18.22
N ASP A 451 40.98 -13.02 -19.07
CA ASP A 451 41.84 -12.37 -20.07
C ASP A 451 42.94 -11.51 -19.41
N LEU A 452 42.64 -10.86 -18.27
CA LEU A 452 43.62 -10.13 -17.47
C LEU A 452 44.68 -11.03 -16.81
N THR A 453 44.42 -12.33 -16.63
CA THR A 453 45.36 -13.28 -16.01
C THR A 453 46.09 -14.17 -17.02
N ARG A 454 45.59 -14.33 -18.24
CA ARG A 454 46.22 -15.17 -19.30
C ARG A 454 47.59 -14.68 -19.78
N ASN A 455 47.87 -13.38 -19.72
CA ASN A 455 49.19 -12.83 -20.09
C ASN A 455 50.16 -12.91 -18.89
N PRO A 456 51.19 -13.80 -18.90
CA PRO A 456 52.01 -14.07 -17.70
C PRO A 456 53.07 -13.00 -17.39
N THR A 457 53.05 -11.86 -18.08
CA THR A 457 54.17 -10.90 -18.15
C THR A 457 54.30 -9.95 -16.96
N SER A 458 53.64 -10.21 -15.82
CA SER A 458 54.04 -9.59 -14.55
C SER A 458 53.68 -10.42 -13.32
N HIS A 459 54.49 -10.26 -12.27
CA HIS A 459 54.24 -10.73 -10.91
C HIS A 459 53.08 -9.95 -10.26
N LYS A 460 51.86 -10.06 -10.83
CA LYS A 460 50.68 -9.38 -10.31
C LYS A 460 50.40 -9.84 -8.89
N LYS A 461 50.39 -8.89 -7.96
CA LYS A 461 49.96 -9.09 -6.58
C LYS A 461 48.46 -8.80 -6.49
N TYR A 462 47.71 -9.63 -5.77
CA TYR A 462 46.26 -9.53 -5.61
C TYR A 462 45.91 -9.20 -4.16
N VAL A 463 44.77 -8.53 -3.94
CA VAL A 463 44.17 -8.38 -2.61
C VAL A 463 42.65 -8.54 -2.65
N LYS A 464 42.15 -9.46 -1.83
CA LYS A 464 40.74 -9.73 -1.58
C LYS A 464 40.39 -9.18 -0.19
N PHE A 465 39.50 -8.20 -0.14
CA PHE A 465 39.02 -7.62 1.10
C PHE A 465 37.69 -8.23 1.52
N ARG A 466 37.40 -8.22 2.82
CA ARG A 466 36.07 -8.52 3.35
C ARG A 466 35.08 -7.40 3.02
N GLN A 467 34.49 -7.48 1.82
CA GLN A 467 33.48 -6.53 1.34
C GLN A 467 32.21 -6.60 2.20
N LEU A 468 31.67 -5.45 2.59
CA LEU A 468 30.37 -5.34 3.23
C LEU A 468 29.27 -5.85 2.29
N GLN A 469 28.42 -6.73 2.82
CA GLN A 469 27.33 -7.36 2.08
C GLN A 469 26.01 -7.15 2.83
N GLY A 470 24.92 -6.98 2.08
CA GLY A 470 23.56 -6.87 2.64
C GLY A 470 23.22 -5.53 3.31
N ALA A 471 24.07 -4.50 3.16
CA ALA A 471 23.79 -3.14 3.60
C ALA A 471 23.03 -2.33 2.52
N GLY A 472 22.71 -1.06 2.80
CA GLY A 472 22.20 -0.13 1.78
C GLY A 472 23.21 0.09 0.63
N PHE A 473 22.73 0.53 -0.54
CA PHE A 473 23.55 0.68 -1.75
C PHE A 473 24.88 1.39 -1.47
N ASN A 474 24.80 2.62 -0.93
CA ASN A 474 25.98 3.44 -0.77
C ASN A 474 26.96 2.90 0.29
N ASN A 475 26.45 2.20 1.31
CA ASN A 475 27.30 1.59 2.33
C ASN A 475 28.24 0.53 1.73
N GLN A 476 27.77 -0.24 0.74
CA GLN A 476 28.60 -1.17 -0.02
C GLN A 476 29.47 -0.41 -1.04
N ALA A 477 28.87 0.53 -1.79
CA ALA A 477 29.56 1.26 -2.86
C ALA A 477 30.78 2.08 -2.38
N GLN A 478 30.63 2.86 -1.30
CA GLN A 478 31.74 3.68 -0.74
C GLN A 478 32.92 2.79 -0.31
N GLU A 479 32.63 1.59 0.19
CA GLU A 479 33.64 0.69 0.72
C GLU A 479 34.39 -0.03 -0.40
N ILE A 480 33.67 -0.49 -1.42
CA ILE A 480 34.25 -1.05 -2.66
C ILE A 480 35.19 -0.03 -3.31
N LEU A 481 34.80 1.25 -3.35
CA LEU A 481 35.63 2.32 -3.89
C LEU A 481 36.90 2.55 -3.04
N LEU A 482 36.78 2.52 -1.72
CA LEU A 482 37.92 2.64 -0.79
C LEU A 482 38.86 1.42 -0.84
N PHE A 483 38.35 0.19 -0.98
CA PHE A 483 39.15 -1.01 -1.14
C PHE A 483 39.89 -1.03 -2.47
N HIS A 484 39.24 -0.63 -3.57
CA HIS A 484 39.90 -0.50 -4.87
C HIS A 484 41.00 0.58 -4.83
N HIS A 485 40.74 1.73 -4.20
CA HIS A 485 41.76 2.76 -3.96
C HIS A 485 42.97 2.21 -3.19
N LEU A 486 42.75 1.51 -2.07
CA LEU A 486 43.82 0.93 -1.25
C LEU A 486 44.63 -0.14 -2.01
N ALA A 487 43.98 -0.94 -2.86
CA ALA A 487 44.66 -1.90 -3.72
C ALA A 487 45.62 -1.20 -4.71
N LEU A 488 45.15 -0.14 -5.39
CA LEU A 488 45.97 0.65 -6.32
C LEU A 488 47.15 1.34 -5.62
N GLU A 489 46.91 1.98 -4.48
CA GLU A 489 47.94 2.63 -3.65
C GLU A 489 49.02 1.65 -3.14
N THR A 490 48.74 0.34 -3.12
CA THR A 490 49.66 -0.71 -2.67
C THR A 490 50.22 -1.56 -3.81
N GLY A 491 49.97 -1.15 -5.06
CA GLY A 491 50.46 -1.85 -6.26
C GLY A 491 49.83 -3.25 -6.43
N ARG A 492 48.58 -3.43 -5.99
CA ARG A 492 47.84 -4.69 -6.06
C ARG A 492 46.61 -4.58 -6.96
N THR A 493 46.33 -5.66 -7.67
CA THR A 493 45.05 -5.89 -8.34
C THR A 493 43.97 -6.16 -7.30
N TYR A 494 42.90 -5.37 -7.31
CA TYR A 494 41.74 -5.58 -6.43
C TYR A 494 40.97 -6.84 -6.88
N VAL A 495 40.52 -7.62 -5.89
CA VAL A 495 39.62 -8.75 -6.08
C VAL A 495 38.23 -8.35 -5.61
N TYR A 496 37.33 -8.07 -6.55
CA TYR A 496 35.98 -7.61 -6.23
C TYR A 496 34.99 -8.77 -6.03
N GLN A 497 34.03 -8.57 -5.14
CA GLN A 497 32.96 -9.53 -4.88
C GLN A 497 31.63 -9.04 -5.48
N PRO A 498 30.70 -9.94 -5.87
CA PRO A 498 29.37 -9.58 -6.33
C PRO A 498 28.62 -8.66 -5.35
N PHE A 499 27.85 -7.72 -5.89
CA PHE A 499 27.10 -6.75 -5.08
C PHE A 499 25.82 -7.39 -4.52
N ILE A 500 25.45 -7.13 -3.27
CA ILE A 500 24.20 -7.65 -2.69
C ILE A 500 23.09 -6.61 -2.81
N TRP A 501 22.09 -6.90 -3.64
CA TRP A 501 21.03 -5.95 -3.96
C TRP A 501 19.72 -6.25 -3.21
N ARG A 502 19.62 -5.72 -1.98
CA ARG A 502 18.47 -5.92 -1.06
C ARG A 502 17.08 -5.75 -1.69
N PRO A 503 16.82 -4.81 -2.62
CA PRO A 503 15.50 -4.67 -3.26
C PRO A 503 15.05 -5.90 -4.07
N ARG A 504 15.95 -6.85 -4.37
CA ARG A 504 15.60 -8.16 -4.92
C ARG A 504 15.56 -9.27 -3.86
N GLY A 505 16.44 -9.22 -2.86
CA GLY A 505 16.42 -10.06 -1.67
C GLY A 505 17.63 -9.82 -0.76
N GLU A 506 17.54 -10.18 0.53
CA GLU A 506 18.61 -9.93 1.54
C GLU A 506 19.97 -10.56 1.17
N LYS A 507 19.99 -11.54 0.27
CA LYS A 507 21.20 -12.26 -0.21
C LYS A 507 21.35 -12.27 -1.74
N GLU A 508 20.54 -11.50 -2.48
CA GLU A 508 20.56 -11.55 -3.94
C GLU A 508 21.84 -10.91 -4.49
N LYS A 509 22.64 -11.69 -5.20
CA LYS A 509 23.87 -11.24 -5.87
C LYS A 509 23.56 -10.66 -7.25
N VAL A 510 24.15 -9.52 -7.56
CA VAL A 510 24.17 -8.90 -8.90
C VAL A 510 25.61 -8.52 -9.28
N PRO A 511 25.97 -8.48 -10.58
CA PRO A 511 27.33 -8.17 -11.00
C PRO A 511 27.69 -6.73 -10.62
N LEU A 512 28.93 -6.50 -10.20
CA LEU A 512 29.37 -5.19 -9.73
C LEU A 512 29.36 -4.15 -10.87
N SER A 513 29.78 -4.59 -12.06
CA SER A 513 29.75 -3.84 -13.32
C SER A 513 28.36 -3.37 -13.74
N ALA A 514 27.28 -3.96 -13.21
CA ALA A 514 25.92 -3.48 -13.48
C ALA A 514 25.63 -2.09 -12.87
N PHE A 515 26.44 -1.65 -11.89
CA PHE A 515 26.31 -0.36 -11.22
C PHE A 515 27.61 0.43 -11.28
N LEU A 516 28.71 -0.15 -10.80
CA LEU A 516 30.03 0.46 -10.66
C LEU A 516 31.01 -0.22 -11.62
N ARG A 517 31.19 0.36 -12.82
CA ARG A 517 32.12 -0.19 -13.81
C ARG A 517 33.58 0.05 -13.42
N GLY A 518 33.86 1.21 -12.84
CA GLY A 518 35.22 1.66 -12.48
C GLY A 518 36.04 0.62 -11.72
N PRO A 519 35.60 0.14 -10.54
CA PRO A 519 36.31 -0.88 -9.75
C PRO A 519 36.52 -2.24 -10.42
N THR A 520 35.83 -2.52 -11.53
CA THR A 520 36.01 -3.78 -12.29
C THR A 520 37.10 -3.66 -13.37
N ARG A 521 37.50 -2.45 -13.78
CA ARG A 521 38.53 -2.26 -14.82
C ARG A 521 39.92 -2.53 -14.27
N GLY A 522 40.61 -3.54 -14.82
CA GLY A 522 41.95 -3.94 -14.37
C GLY A 522 41.98 -4.72 -13.06
N SER A 523 40.80 -5.00 -12.49
CA SER A 523 40.56 -5.83 -11.31
C SER A 523 40.07 -7.21 -11.76
N ILE A 524 40.12 -8.21 -10.87
CA ILE A 524 39.54 -9.54 -11.12
C ILE A 524 38.39 -9.82 -10.16
N ASN A 525 37.45 -10.67 -10.58
CA ASN A 525 36.40 -11.13 -9.67
C ASN A 525 36.91 -12.23 -8.72
N GLU A 526 36.17 -12.41 -7.63
CA GLU A 526 36.41 -13.44 -6.61
C GLU A 526 36.60 -14.87 -7.17
N ALA A 527 35.78 -15.31 -8.13
CA ALA A 527 35.88 -16.66 -8.68
C ALA A 527 37.18 -16.88 -9.48
N THR A 528 37.66 -15.85 -10.18
CA THR A 528 38.92 -15.91 -10.93
C THR A 528 40.13 -15.80 -10.00
N PHE A 529 39.99 -15.09 -8.86
CA PHE A 529 41.02 -15.11 -7.82
C PHE A 529 41.21 -16.52 -7.26
N ASP A 530 40.12 -17.21 -6.95
CA ASP A 530 40.16 -18.59 -6.44
C ASP A 530 40.77 -19.57 -7.49
N GLU A 531 40.75 -19.25 -8.80
CA GLU A 531 41.46 -19.98 -9.87
C GLU A 531 42.98 -19.69 -9.94
N VAL A 532 43.42 -18.43 -9.70
CA VAL A 532 44.84 -18.02 -9.90
C VAL A 532 45.69 -17.96 -8.61
N CYS A 533 45.02 -18.02 -7.46
CA CYS A 533 45.60 -17.99 -6.12
C CYS A 533 45.14 -19.22 -5.33
N PRO A 534 45.81 -20.38 -5.48
CA PRO A 534 45.47 -21.58 -4.72
C PRO A 534 45.64 -21.34 -3.22
N GLU A 535 44.86 -22.04 -2.39
CA GLU A 535 44.78 -21.81 -0.92
C GLU A 535 46.15 -21.83 -0.22
N SER A 536 47.11 -22.63 -0.71
CA SER A 536 48.50 -22.68 -0.21
C SER A 536 49.34 -21.42 -0.48
N GLU A 537 48.97 -20.59 -1.47
CA GLU A 537 49.60 -19.29 -1.76
C GLU A 537 48.87 -18.12 -1.08
N VAL A 538 47.67 -18.35 -0.52
CA VAL A 538 46.83 -17.30 0.07
C VAL A 538 47.30 -16.96 1.48
N LYS A 539 47.78 -15.72 1.66
CA LYS A 539 48.14 -15.18 2.96
C LYS A 539 46.96 -14.40 3.56
N HIS A 540 46.41 -14.94 4.65
CA HIS A 540 45.42 -14.26 5.46
C HIS A 540 46.09 -13.21 6.37
N VAL A 541 45.53 -12.01 6.40
CA VAL A 541 46.00 -10.90 7.26
C VAL A 541 44.84 -10.23 7.97
N LYS A 542 45.15 -9.61 9.12
CA LYS A 542 44.26 -8.72 9.86
C LYS A 542 44.97 -7.38 10.01
N ILE A 543 44.26 -6.29 9.72
CA ILE A 543 44.83 -4.96 9.51
C ILE A 543 44.23 -3.92 10.50
N ARG A 544 43.15 -4.27 11.22
CA ARG A 544 42.44 -3.33 12.07
C ARG A 544 43.30 -2.82 13.24
N GLN A 545 43.41 -1.50 13.34
CA GLN A 545 44.21 -0.79 14.34
C GLN A 545 43.47 0.49 14.82
N SER A 546 44.15 1.34 15.60
CA SER A 546 43.71 2.70 15.94
C SER A 546 43.43 3.52 14.67
N TYR A 547 42.29 4.23 14.62
CA TYR A 547 41.81 4.97 13.45
C TYR A 547 42.87 5.89 12.83
N ASP A 548 43.59 6.66 13.63
CA ASP A 548 44.62 7.63 13.18
C ASP A 548 45.85 6.99 12.52
N ARG A 549 45.99 5.66 12.60
CA ARG A 549 47.07 4.89 11.94
C ARG A 549 46.53 3.83 10.98
N GLN A 550 45.21 3.78 10.79
CA GLN A 550 44.56 2.66 10.12
C GLN A 550 44.95 2.56 8.63
N TRP A 551 45.04 3.70 7.94
CA TRP A 551 45.39 3.77 6.52
C TRP A 551 46.87 3.44 6.25
N GLU A 552 47.79 4.10 6.96
CA GLU A 552 49.23 3.85 6.80
C GLU A 552 49.61 2.42 7.20
N HIS A 553 49.01 1.88 8.26
CA HIS A 553 49.22 0.48 8.62
C HIS A 553 48.68 -0.48 7.55
N ALA A 554 47.53 -0.18 6.94
CA ALA A 554 47.00 -0.98 5.83
C ALA A 554 47.93 -0.97 4.61
N LYS A 555 48.45 0.21 4.23
CA LYS A 555 49.46 0.32 3.18
C LYS A 555 50.73 -0.46 3.50
N ALA A 556 51.22 -0.40 4.74
CA ALA A 556 52.42 -1.13 5.16
C ALA A 556 52.25 -2.66 5.09
N VAL A 557 51.13 -3.20 5.58
CA VAL A 557 50.85 -4.65 5.53
C VAL A 557 50.66 -5.14 4.09
N LEU A 558 49.93 -4.39 3.26
CA LEU A 558 49.67 -4.75 1.87
C LEU A 558 50.87 -4.48 0.94
N GLY A 559 51.80 -3.60 1.32
CA GLY A 559 53.05 -3.35 0.60
C GLY A 559 53.99 -4.56 0.50
N SER A 560 53.73 -5.60 1.30
CA SER A 560 54.39 -6.91 1.27
C SER A 560 54.50 -7.54 -0.14
N ASN A 561 55.47 -8.43 -0.31
CA ASN A 561 55.71 -9.15 -1.57
C ASN A 561 54.84 -10.40 -1.76
N ASP A 562 53.98 -10.74 -0.79
CA ASP A 562 53.07 -11.89 -0.89
C ASP A 562 52.13 -11.72 -2.08
N ARG A 563 52.08 -12.71 -2.98
CA ARG A 563 51.32 -12.64 -4.24
C ARG A 563 49.82 -12.55 -4.01
N CYS A 564 49.27 -13.39 -3.14
CA CYS A 564 47.83 -13.52 -2.91
C CYS A 564 47.52 -13.17 -1.45
N VAL A 565 46.78 -12.09 -1.19
CA VAL A 565 46.46 -11.64 0.17
C VAL A 565 44.94 -11.55 0.38
N VAL A 566 44.47 -12.08 1.50
CA VAL A 566 43.07 -11.96 1.97
C VAL A 566 43.04 -11.18 3.28
N VAL A 567 42.22 -10.13 3.35
CA VAL A 567 42.01 -9.32 4.56
C VAL A 567 40.74 -9.79 5.27
N ASP A 568 40.90 -10.48 6.40
CA ASP A 568 39.81 -11.17 7.11
C ASP A 568 38.92 -10.24 7.95
N ASP A 569 39.45 -9.09 8.34
CA ASP A 569 38.80 -8.14 9.23
C ASP A 569 38.16 -6.96 8.48
N TRP A 570 37.17 -6.36 9.15
CA TRP A 570 36.38 -5.29 8.57
C TRP A 570 37.06 -3.94 8.83
N LEU A 571 37.83 -3.51 7.82
CA LEU A 571 38.69 -2.31 7.85
C LEU A 571 37.88 -1.02 8.02
N PHE A 572 36.89 -0.78 7.14
CA PHE A 572 36.12 0.46 7.08
C PHE A 572 34.87 0.42 7.97
N SER A 573 35.06 0.10 9.26
CA SER A 573 33.95 0.08 10.21
C SER A 573 33.32 1.46 10.41
N TRP A 574 32.03 1.51 10.80
CA TRP A 574 31.27 2.77 10.96
C TRP A 574 31.99 3.83 11.82
N GLY A 575 32.62 3.40 12.91
CA GLY A 575 33.38 4.29 13.79
C GLY A 575 34.63 4.89 13.12
N TYR A 576 35.30 4.15 12.24
CA TYR A 576 36.42 4.68 11.45
C TYR A 576 35.93 5.67 10.39
N LEU A 577 34.86 5.32 9.67
CA LEU A 577 34.24 6.19 8.68
C LEU A 577 33.67 7.50 9.28
N ALA A 578 33.29 7.51 10.57
CA ALA A 578 32.86 8.71 11.28
C ALA A 578 34.00 9.45 12.02
N SER A 579 35.26 9.02 11.87
CA SER A 579 36.42 9.59 12.57
C SER A 579 37.28 10.50 11.68
N PRO A 580 38.05 11.43 12.26
CA PRO A 580 39.04 12.23 11.51
C PRO A 580 40.11 11.40 10.78
N GLY A 581 40.36 10.14 11.18
CA GLY A 581 41.34 9.26 10.52
C GLY A 581 40.98 8.88 9.07
N ILE A 582 39.82 9.29 8.55
CA ILE A 582 39.48 9.22 7.12
C ILE A 582 39.92 10.47 6.33
N HIS A 583 40.29 11.57 7.00
CA HIS A 583 40.65 12.84 6.36
C HIS A 583 41.98 12.75 5.61
N ASP A 584 42.95 12.03 6.16
CA ASP A 584 44.27 11.81 5.54
C ASP A 584 44.18 11.04 4.21
N ILE A 585 43.09 10.29 3.99
CA ILE A 585 42.82 9.54 2.75
C ILE A 585 42.30 10.48 1.65
N TRP A 586 41.70 11.61 2.02
CA TRP A 586 40.94 12.45 1.08
C TRP A 586 41.74 12.94 -0.13
N PRO A 587 43.00 13.44 -0.01
CA PRO A 587 43.72 13.97 -1.17
C PRO A 587 44.01 12.93 -2.26
N SER A 588 44.45 11.71 -1.88
CA SER A 588 44.66 10.63 -2.86
C SER A 588 43.33 10.05 -3.34
N TYR A 589 42.33 9.92 -2.48
CA TYR A 589 41.01 9.40 -2.84
C TYR A 589 40.23 10.32 -3.79
N GLN A 590 40.35 11.65 -3.66
CA GLN A 590 39.76 12.61 -4.61
C GLN A 590 40.34 12.41 -6.02
N ASN A 591 41.67 12.27 -6.12
CA ASN A 591 42.37 11.95 -7.37
C ASN A 591 42.00 10.55 -7.90
N TYR A 592 41.81 9.56 -7.03
CA TYR A 592 41.31 8.24 -7.41
C TYR A 592 39.88 8.30 -7.97
N LEU A 593 38.97 9.03 -7.33
CA LEU A 593 37.60 9.20 -7.82
C LEU A 593 37.61 9.84 -9.22
N ASN A 594 38.41 10.89 -9.43
CA ASN A 594 38.56 11.54 -10.74
C ASN A 594 39.04 10.58 -11.86
N LYS A 595 39.91 9.63 -11.53
CA LYS A 595 40.52 8.71 -12.51
C LYS A 595 39.80 7.38 -12.69
N HIS A 596 39.16 6.86 -11.66
CA HIS A 596 38.68 5.47 -11.59
C HIS A 596 37.20 5.31 -11.25
N PHE A 597 36.49 6.38 -10.89
CA PHE A 597 35.04 6.28 -10.69
C PHE A 597 34.32 6.27 -12.06
N GLU A 598 33.51 5.24 -12.29
CA GLU A 598 32.71 5.12 -13.51
C GLU A 598 31.41 4.36 -13.22
N TRP A 599 30.28 4.96 -13.60
CA TRP A 599 28.98 4.31 -13.62
C TRP A 599 28.88 3.31 -14.79
N SER A 600 28.03 2.29 -14.64
CA SER A 600 27.71 1.40 -15.76
C SER A 600 27.02 2.14 -16.92
N SER A 601 27.17 1.62 -18.15
CA SER A 601 26.52 2.19 -19.33
C SER A 601 24.99 2.18 -19.21
N GLN A 602 24.43 1.24 -18.44
CA GLN A 602 23.01 1.17 -18.13
C GLN A 602 22.56 2.32 -17.23
N VAL A 603 23.31 2.64 -16.17
CA VAL A 603 23.05 3.82 -15.33
C VAL A 603 23.10 5.10 -16.19
N LEU A 604 24.17 5.27 -16.98
CA LEU A 604 24.35 6.45 -17.83
C LEU A 604 23.24 6.60 -18.89
N GLY A 605 22.74 5.49 -19.44
CA GLY A 605 21.61 5.49 -20.37
C GLY A 605 20.30 6.01 -19.74
N VAL A 606 20.02 5.64 -18.48
CA VAL A 606 18.86 6.16 -17.74
C VAL A 606 19.06 7.64 -17.37
N VAL A 607 20.26 8.02 -16.92
CA VAL A 607 20.63 9.42 -16.62
C VAL A 607 20.36 10.31 -17.83
N GLN A 608 20.83 9.93 -19.01
CA GLN A 608 20.70 10.76 -20.21
C GLN A 608 19.24 10.99 -20.59
N ARG A 609 18.40 9.92 -20.58
CA ARG A 609 16.95 10.07 -20.78
C ARG A 609 16.32 10.96 -19.72
N THR A 610 16.66 10.77 -18.45
CA THR A 610 16.12 11.55 -17.34
C THR A 610 16.41 13.05 -17.51
N LYS A 611 17.61 13.42 -17.94
CA LYS A 611 17.98 14.82 -18.20
C LYS A 611 17.14 15.46 -19.30
N THR A 612 16.85 14.71 -20.36
CA THR A 612 15.98 15.15 -21.47
C THR A 612 14.51 15.23 -21.02
N ASP A 613 13.95 14.13 -20.51
CA ASP A 613 12.52 14.00 -20.20
C ASP A 613 12.07 14.91 -19.06
N LEU A 614 12.93 15.12 -18.04
CA LEU A 614 12.67 16.05 -16.95
C LEU A 614 13.15 17.48 -17.23
N ASN A 615 13.71 17.76 -18.41
CA ASN A 615 14.25 19.07 -18.79
C ASN A 615 15.25 19.65 -17.76
N LEU A 616 16.16 18.79 -17.28
CA LEU A 616 17.22 19.13 -16.32
C LEU A 616 18.55 19.47 -17.01
N ALA A 617 18.70 19.21 -18.31
CA ALA A 617 19.84 19.70 -19.11
C ALA A 617 19.47 19.76 -20.60
N THR A 618 19.13 20.95 -21.12
CA THR A 618 18.89 21.18 -22.55
C THR A 618 19.69 22.33 -23.16
N ASN A 619 20.48 23.06 -22.36
CA ASN A 619 21.58 23.99 -22.74
C ASN A 619 22.10 24.70 -21.45
N GLU A 620 23.10 25.58 -21.57
CA GLU A 620 23.72 26.37 -20.46
C GLU A 620 22.73 27.14 -19.56
N THR A 621 21.48 27.30 -19.98
CA THR A 621 20.38 27.92 -19.21
C THR A 621 19.60 26.94 -18.29
N SER A 622 20.06 25.69 -18.16
CA SER A 622 19.31 24.60 -17.51
C SER A 622 19.64 24.37 -16.03
N SER A 623 20.02 25.42 -15.30
CA SER A 623 20.45 25.31 -13.91
C SER A 623 19.40 24.66 -12.98
N TYR A 624 19.85 23.79 -12.07
CA TYR A 624 19.02 23.08 -11.09
C TYR A 624 19.76 22.70 -9.80
N MET A 625 18.99 22.65 -8.70
CA MET A 625 19.42 22.15 -7.39
C MET A 625 19.03 20.68 -7.21
N ALA A 626 19.84 19.91 -6.49
CA ALA A 626 19.43 18.61 -5.95
C ALA A 626 19.27 18.66 -4.42
N LEU A 627 18.27 17.95 -3.90
CA LEU A 627 17.98 17.81 -2.46
C LEU A 627 17.85 16.32 -2.10
N HIS A 628 18.65 15.84 -1.15
CA HIS A 628 18.47 14.50 -0.59
C HIS A 628 17.57 14.51 0.65
N LEU A 629 16.34 14.01 0.49
CA LEU A 629 15.36 13.84 1.56
C LEU A 629 15.46 12.42 2.15
N ARG A 630 16.38 12.22 3.11
CA ARG A 630 16.48 10.98 3.90
C ARG A 630 15.41 10.99 5.00
N ARG A 631 14.49 10.02 4.98
CA ARG A 631 13.36 9.92 5.92
C ARG A 631 13.08 8.48 6.35
N GLY A 632 12.64 7.64 5.41
CA GLY A 632 12.20 6.24 5.55
C GLY A 632 12.38 5.60 6.92
N ASP A 633 13.42 4.79 7.06
CA ASP A 633 13.81 4.09 8.30
C ASP A 633 14.66 4.95 9.26
N PHE A 634 14.93 6.21 8.89
CA PHE A 634 16.02 7.01 9.44
C PHE A 634 15.70 7.64 10.81
N GLU A 635 14.42 7.91 11.11
CA GLU A 635 14.01 8.53 12.38
C GLU A 635 14.44 7.71 13.62
N THR A 636 14.36 6.39 13.55
CA THR A 636 14.80 5.50 14.64
C THR A 636 16.33 5.46 14.74
N HIS A 637 17.04 5.60 13.61
CA HIS A 637 18.50 5.63 13.57
C HIS A 637 19.05 6.94 14.14
N CYS A 638 18.47 8.09 13.78
CA CYS A 638 18.83 9.39 14.34
C CYS A 638 18.56 9.48 15.85
N ASN A 639 17.49 8.84 16.35
CA ASN A 639 17.25 8.71 17.79
C ASN A 639 18.35 7.90 18.51
N TRP A 640 19.04 6.98 17.84
CA TRP A 640 20.19 6.28 18.42
C TRP A 640 21.46 7.14 18.34
N LEU A 641 21.77 7.71 17.17
CA LEU A 641 22.97 8.54 16.94
C LEU A 641 23.12 9.71 17.93
N ARG A 642 22.01 10.36 18.31
CA ARG A 642 22.02 11.43 19.32
C ARG A 642 22.41 10.98 20.73
N HIS A 643 22.19 9.71 21.08
CA HIS A 643 22.59 9.15 22.38
C HIS A 643 24.06 8.71 22.36
N GLU A 644 24.55 8.26 21.21
CA GLU A 644 25.97 7.91 20.98
C GLU A 644 26.87 9.12 20.68
N LYS A 645 26.31 10.35 20.64
CA LYS A 645 27.04 11.59 20.28
C LYS A 645 27.81 11.48 18.96
N THR A 646 27.30 10.70 18.02
CA THR A 646 27.94 10.50 16.71
C THR A 646 27.67 11.72 15.83
N GLY A 647 28.69 12.19 15.11
CA GLY A 647 28.57 13.28 14.14
C GLY A 647 28.25 12.81 12.72
N PHE A 648 28.54 13.67 11.74
CA PHE A 648 28.44 13.33 10.31
C PHE A 648 29.31 12.12 9.92
N THR A 649 29.02 11.52 8.75
CA THR A 649 29.68 10.29 8.29
C THR A 649 30.55 10.49 7.06
N THR A 650 31.70 9.82 7.02
CA THR A 650 32.64 9.76 5.90
C THR A 650 33.03 11.17 5.41
N TRP A 651 32.91 11.45 4.13
CA TRP A 651 33.32 12.71 3.48
C TRP A 651 32.53 13.95 3.91
N ALA A 652 31.35 13.79 4.51
CA ALA A 652 30.63 14.90 5.14
C ALA A 652 31.36 15.47 6.38
N THR A 653 32.37 14.78 6.92
CA THR A 653 33.20 15.25 8.04
C THR A 653 34.41 16.09 7.62
N LEU A 654 34.67 16.26 6.31
CA LEU A 654 35.88 16.94 5.82
C LEU A 654 35.97 18.39 6.33
N PRO A 655 37.14 18.87 6.80
CA PRO A 655 37.29 20.23 7.33
C PRO A 655 36.87 21.33 6.35
N GLN A 656 37.10 21.10 5.04
CA GLN A 656 36.68 22.01 3.96
C GLN A 656 35.16 22.15 3.80
N LEU A 657 34.33 21.39 4.53
CA LEU A 657 32.86 21.48 4.51
C LEU A 657 32.28 22.07 5.81
N ALA A 658 33.12 22.52 6.74
CA ALA A 658 32.65 23.10 8.00
C ALA A 658 31.69 24.29 7.78
N HIS A 659 31.98 25.14 6.78
CA HIS A 659 31.13 26.27 6.38
C HIS A 659 29.90 25.86 5.55
N SER A 660 29.90 24.66 4.96
CA SER A 660 28.74 24.09 4.25
C SER A 660 27.64 23.59 5.21
N THR A 661 27.89 23.52 6.52
CA THR A 661 26.91 23.06 7.51
C THR A 661 25.92 24.17 7.86
N LEU A 662 24.60 23.91 7.73
CA LEU A 662 23.58 24.93 7.96
C LEU A 662 23.54 25.37 9.43
N TYR A 663 23.55 26.68 9.69
CA TYR A 663 23.44 27.24 11.05
C TYR A 663 22.11 26.85 11.76
N PRO A 664 22.07 26.67 13.10
CA PRO A 664 23.23 26.52 13.99
C PRO A 664 24.06 25.29 13.61
N SER A 665 25.38 25.41 13.73
CA SER A 665 26.31 24.32 13.43
C SER A 665 26.06 23.11 14.32
N LEU A 666 26.39 21.92 13.82
CA LEU A 666 26.32 20.68 14.57
C LEU A 666 27.15 20.75 15.86
N ASP A 667 26.52 20.51 17.01
CA ASP A 667 27.19 20.20 18.27
C ASP A 667 26.84 18.76 18.66
N ILE A 668 27.85 17.89 18.66
CA ILE A 668 27.68 16.48 19.03
C ILE A 668 27.43 16.27 20.53
N ASN A 669 27.63 17.29 21.36
CA ASN A 669 27.35 17.24 22.79
C ASN A 669 25.88 17.50 23.11
N ASP A 670 25.16 18.17 22.21
CA ASP A 670 23.73 18.41 22.30
C ASP A 670 22.95 17.34 21.49
N PRO A 671 22.21 16.44 22.16
CA PRO A 671 21.41 15.41 21.49
C PRO A 671 20.32 15.99 20.57
N ASP A 672 19.83 17.19 20.85
CA ASP A 672 18.81 17.83 20.02
C ASP A 672 19.46 18.43 18.76
N SER A 673 20.65 19.05 18.85
CA SER A 673 21.45 19.43 17.69
C SER A 673 21.80 18.23 16.78
N VAL A 674 22.22 17.09 17.35
CA VAL A 674 22.44 15.85 16.57
C VAL A 674 21.15 15.39 15.88
N PHE A 675 20.02 15.42 16.58
CA PHE A 675 18.73 14.99 16.00
C PHE A 675 18.22 15.95 14.91
N ASP A 676 18.33 17.26 15.11
CA ASP A 676 17.91 18.27 14.13
C ASP A 676 18.80 18.30 12.89
N HIS A 677 20.04 17.79 12.96
CA HIS A 677 20.87 17.58 11.78
C HIS A 677 20.62 16.21 11.12
N CYS A 678 20.45 15.14 11.91
CA CYS A 678 20.22 13.80 11.37
C CYS A 678 18.82 13.65 10.75
N TYR A 679 17.78 14.18 11.40
CA TYR A 679 16.38 14.11 10.97
C TYR A 679 15.74 15.51 10.86
N PRO A 680 16.28 16.40 10.01
CA PRO A 680 15.98 17.82 10.03
C PRO A 680 14.52 18.10 9.72
N SER A 681 13.89 19.02 10.45
CA SER A 681 12.51 19.42 10.19
C SER A 681 12.32 19.94 8.75
N LEU A 682 11.09 19.86 8.21
CA LEU A 682 10.80 20.43 6.88
C LEU A 682 11.11 21.92 6.81
N ARG A 683 11.06 22.63 7.94
CA ARG A 683 11.46 24.04 8.03
C ARG A 683 12.97 24.19 7.80
N ARG A 684 13.81 23.41 8.51
CA ARG A 684 15.27 23.42 8.37
C ARG A 684 15.71 23.06 6.95
N ILE A 685 15.05 22.09 6.31
CA ILE A 685 15.28 21.76 4.88
C ILE A 685 14.93 22.94 3.96
N LEU A 686 13.79 23.61 4.16
CA LEU A 686 13.42 24.78 3.35
C LEU A 686 14.37 25.97 3.59
N ASP A 687 14.98 26.08 4.77
CA ASP A 687 15.97 27.10 5.08
C ASP A 687 17.32 26.80 4.39
N ALA A 688 17.77 25.54 4.33
CA ALA A 688 18.91 25.12 3.50
C ALA A 688 18.70 25.41 2.00
N VAL A 689 17.53 25.04 1.47
CA VAL A 689 17.19 25.36 0.06
C VAL A 689 17.09 26.88 -0.15
N THR A 690 16.63 27.64 0.85
CA THR A 690 16.56 29.11 0.79
C THR A 690 17.93 29.77 0.77
N LEU A 691 18.95 29.20 1.43
CA LEU A 691 20.33 29.68 1.35
C LEU A 691 20.82 29.62 -0.10
N GLN A 692 20.85 28.42 -0.67
CA GLN A 692 21.30 28.18 -2.05
C GLN A 692 20.47 28.95 -3.10
N ALA A 693 19.16 29.08 -2.93
CA ALA A 693 18.27 29.81 -3.86
C ALA A 693 18.38 31.34 -3.78
N LYS A 694 18.91 31.91 -2.69
CA LYS A 694 19.18 33.37 -2.59
C LYS A 694 20.42 33.76 -3.38
N ASP A 695 21.46 32.94 -3.30
CA ASP A 695 22.76 33.21 -3.92
C ASP A 695 22.73 32.90 -5.43
N ARG A 696 21.92 31.91 -5.85
CA ARG A 696 21.76 31.47 -7.25
C ARG A 696 20.31 31.73 -7.73
N PRO A 697 19.87 33.00 -7.91
CA PRO A 697 18.46 33.32 -8.18
C PRO A 697 17.94 32.87 -9.56
N HIS A 698 18.83 32.47 -10.47
CA HIS A 698 18.47 31.87 -11.75
C HIS A 698 18.10 30.37 -11.62
N MET A 699 18.56 29.69 -10.57
CA MET A 699 18.36 28.27 -10.32
C MET A 699 16.95 28.01 -9.78
N ARG A 700 15.99 27.84 -10.70
CA ARG A 700 14.55 27.70 -10.38
C ARG A 700 13.98 26.29 -10.58
N ARG A 701 14.85 25.29 -10.82
CA ARG A 701 14.50 23.86 -10.88
C ARG A 701 15.10 23.14 -9.68
N LEU A 702 14.38 22.18 -9.12
CA LEU A 702 14.87 21.37 -8.00
C LEU A 702 14.48 19.89 -8.17
N HIS A 703 15.43 18.99 -7.93
CA HIS A 703 15.22 17.54 -7.94
C HIS A 703 15.37 16.95 -6.54
N ILE A 704 14.34 16.27 -6.03
CA ILE A 704 14.30 15.68 -4.69
C ILE A 704 14.52 14.16 -4.78
N LEU A 705 15.76 13.72 -4.52
CA LEU A 705 16.03 12.30 -4.33
C LEU A 705 15.60 11.87 -2.91
N HIS A 706 14.89 10.76 -2.80
CA HIS A 706 14.27 10.33 -1.53
C HIS A 706 14.24 8.80 -1.35
N ASP A 707 14.13 8.35 -0.11
CA ASP A 707 14.02 6.95 0.28
C ASP A 707 12.57 6.41 0.39
N GLY A 708 11.60 7.18 -0.07
CA GLY A 708 10.17 6.84 -0.03
C GLY A 708 9.85 5.47 -0.63
N ALA A 709 9.24 4.61 0.19
CA ALA A 709 8.84 3.25 -0.13
C ALA A 709 7.43 2.94 0.40
N TRP A 710 6.87 1.77 0.04
CA TRP A 710 5.48 1.40 0.35
C TRP A 710 5.21 1.22 1.86
N ASP A 711 6.25 0.90 2.63
CA ASP A 711 6.23 0.76 4.09
C ASP A 711 6.45 2.10 4.82
N HIS A 712 6.92 3.13 4.12
CA HIS A 712 7.13 4.50 4.63
C HIS A 712 6.39 5.55 3.77
N PRO A 713 5.05 5.46 3.59
CA PRO A 713 4.30 6.30 2.65
C PRO A 713 4.28 7.79 3.02
N LEU A 714 4.63 8.15 4.25
CA LEU A 714 4.69 9.55 4.71
C LEU A 714 5.78 10.36 4.00
N VAL A 715 6.80 9.73 3.40
CA VAL A 715 7.83 10.44 2.61
C VAL A 715 7.20 11.19 1.43
N TYR A 716 6.23 10.58 0.74
CA TYR A 716 5.50 11.24 -0.34
C TYR A 716 4.70 12.46 0.14
N LEU A 717 4.07 12.36 1.31
CA LEU A 717 3.38 13.51 1.92
C LEU A 717 4.36 14.66 2.25
N GLN A 718 5.57 14.33 2.68
CA GLN A 718 6.63 15.32 2.93
C GLN A 718 7.16 15.94 1.62
N PHE A 719 7.35 15.15 0.57
CA PHE A 719 7.67 15.65 -0.78
C PHE A 719 6.63 16.66 -1.25
N TYR A 720 5.33 16.33 -1.21
CA TYR A 720 4.28 17.26 -1.65
C TYR A 720 4.27 18.55 -0.80
N LYS A 721 4.45 18.46 0.51
CA LYS A 721 4.57 19.65 1.39
C LYS A 721 5.77 20.54 1.00
N LEU A 722 6.93 19.95 0.70
CA LEU A 722 8.10 20.69 0.24
C LEU A 722 7.84 21.32 -1.13
N ARG A 723 7.31 20.57 -2.10
CA ARG A 723 6.96 21.06 -3.43
C ARG A 723 6.02 22.27 -3.37
N GLU A 724 4.92 22.17 -2.63
CA GLU A 724 3.97 23.29 -2.47
C GLU A 724 4.64 24.53 -1.83
N ALA A 725 5.51 24.35 -0.83
CA ALA A 725 6.25 25.47 -0.23
C ALA A 725 7.25 26.12 -1.20
N LEU A 726 8.01 25.30 -1.95
CA LEU A 726 9.03 25.75 -2.90
C LEU A 726 8.43 26.45 -4.14
N MET A 727 7.24 26.04 -4.56
CA MET A 727 6.50 26.64 -5.68
C MET A 727 5.59 27.82 -5.24
N SER A 728 5.45 28.07 -3.94
CA SER A 728 4.57 29.14 -3.42
C SER A 728 5.20 30.53 -3.53
N PHE A 729 4.49 31.45 -4.19
CA PHE A 729 4.81 32.89 -4.17
C PHE A 729 4.76 33.50 -2.76
N GLN A 730 3.88 33.03 -1.87
CA GLN A 730 3.78 33.56 -0.51
C GLN A 730 5.04 33.22 0.30
N TRP A 731 5.51 31.97 0.18
CA TRP A 731 6.72 31.51 0.83
C TRP A 731 7.95 32.26 0.31
N THR A 732 8.13 32.32 -1.01
CA THR A 732 9.32 32.91 -1.62
C THR A 732 9.41 34.43 -1.46
N ARG A 733 8.28 35.14 -1.43
CA ARG A 733 8.25 36.56 -1.02
C ARG A 733 8.65 36.74 0.45
N LYS A 734 8.14 35.90 1.37
CA LYS A 734 8.53 35.92 2.79
C LYS A 734 10.03 35.66 2.97
N GLN A 735 10.61 34.77 2.17
CA GLN A 735 12.04 34.45 2.19
C GLN A 735 12.92 35.36 1.32
N ARG A 736 12.33 36.36 0.64
CA ARG A 736 13.03 37.32 -0.23
C ARG A 736 13.85 36.67 -1.37
N TRP A 737 13.33 35.60 -1.98
CA TRP A 737 13.98 34.98 -3.15
C TRP A 737 13.89 35.89 -4.38
N LYS A 738 15.03 36.39 -4.87
CA LYS A 738 15.08 37.33 -6.02
C LYS A 738 14.53 36.70 -7.31
N GLY A 739 14.71 35.39 -7.51
CA GLY A 739 14.20 34.66 -8.68
C GLY A 739 12.70 34.32 -8.66
N GLY A 740 12.01 34.51 -7.53
CA GLY A 740 10.66 34.00 -7.31
C GLY A 740 10.61 32.48 -7.04
N PRO A 741 9.42 31.84 -7.08
CA PRO A 741 9.25 30.42 -6.77
C PRO A 741 9.94 29.48 -7.76
N MET A 742 10.21 28.25 -7.32
CA MET A 742 10.66 27.18 -8.20
C MET A 742 9.63 26.97 -9.32
N VAL A 743 10.08 26.89 -10.58
CA VAL A 743 9.22 26.60 -11.74
C VAL A 743 8.92 25.11 -11.85
N GLN A 744 9.83 24.26 -11.34
CA GLN A 744 9.73 22.82 -11.44
C GLN A 744 10.37 22.17 -10.21
N VAL A 745 9.64 21.24 -9.59
CA VAL A 745 10.14 20.38 -8.51
C VAL A 745 9.84 18.93 -8.89
N THR A 746 10.87 18.14 -9.13
CA THR A 746 10.78 16.71 -9.48
C THR A 746 11.29 15.83 -8.33
N GLN A 747 11.10 14.52 -8.42
CA GLN A 747 11.52 13.53 -7.41
C GLN A 747 12.04 12.22 -8.01
N SER A 748 12.66 11.37 -7.18
CA SER A 748 13.02 9.97 -7.51
C SER A 748 11.90 9.17 -8.19
N SER A 749 10.63 9.50 -7.93
CA SER A 749 9.49 8.78 -8.52
C SER A 749 9.15 9.21 -9.95
N ASP A 750 9.67 10.35 -10.40
CA ASP A 750 9.41 10.90 -11.74
C ASP A 750 10.45 10.41 -12.77
N LEU A 751 11.50 9.71 -12.34
CA LEU A 751 12.54 9.15 -13.22
C LEU A 751 11.93 8.24 -14.32
N PRO A 752 12.23 8.45 -15.62
CA PRO A 752 11.69 7.69 -16.75
C PRO A 752 12.37 6.31 -16.91
N VAL A 753 12.30 5.49 -15.86
CA VAL A 753 12.83 4.12 -15.89
C VAL A 753 11.96 3.20 -16.72
N GLN A 754 12.59 2.51 -17.67
CA GLN A 754 11.98 1.47 -18.48
C GLN A 754 11.94 0.13 -17.73
N ARG A 755 11.49 -0.92 -18.41
CA ARG A 755 11.38 -2.27 -17.86
C ARG A 755 12.75 -2.84 -17.47
N GLY A 756 12.86 -3.33 -16.24
CA GLY A 756 14.11 -3.88 -15.68
C GLY A 756 15.05 -2.84 -15.06
N GLU A 757 14.90 -1.56 -15.39
CA GLU A 757 15.85 -0.49 -15.03
C GLU A 757 15.70 0.06 -13.60
N ARG A 758 14.68 -0.40 -12.85
CA ARG A 758 14.32 0.12 -11.52
C ARG A 758 15.46 0.04 -10.49
N ASP A 759 16.42 -0.85 -10.68
CA ASP A 759 17.58 -0.99 -9.81
C ASP A 759 18.51 0.23 -9.86
N TRP A 760 18.67 0.81 -11.05
CA TRP A 760 19.60 1.91 -11.27
C TRP A 760 19.11 3.26 -10.75
N LYS A 761 17.85 3.35 -10.27
CA LYS A 761 17.26 4.61 -9.77
C LYS A 761 18.13 5.32 -8.75
N VAL A 762 18.73 4.58 -7.81
CA VAL A 762 19.62 5.18 -6.79
C VAL A 762 20.87 5.81 -7.40
N CYS A 763 21.46 5.16 -8.41
CA CYS A 763 22.63 5.68 -9.12
C CYS A 763 22.27 6.89 -10.01
N VAL A 764 21.08 6.88 -10.61
CA VAL A 764 20.56 8.01 -11.40
C VAL A 764 20.31 9.23 -10.52
N ASP A 765 19.62 9.05 -9.38
CA ASP A 765 19.41 10.09 -8.36
C ASP A 765 20.75 10.67 -7.86
N MET A 766 21.75 9.80 -7.61
CA MET A 766 23.10 10.22 -7.23
C MET A 766 23.80 11.00 -8.35
N ASP A 767 23.75 10.54 -9.60
CA ASP A 767 24.40 11.22 -10.74
C ASP A 767 23.80 12.60 -11.03
N LEU A 768 22.47 12.75 -10.91
CA LEU A 768 21.81 14.05 -10.95
C LEU A 768 22.27 14.95 -9.79
N ALA A 769 22.40 14.42 -8.59
CA ALA A 769 22.90 15.20 -7.45
C ALA A 769 24.38 15.59 -7.57
N ILE A 770 25.21 14.76 -8.23
CA ILE A 770 26.61 15.06 -8.53
C ILE A 770 26.70 16.19 -9.57
N LYS A 771 25.79 16.23 -10.54
CA LYS A 771 25.79 17.16 -11.68
C LYS A 771 24.82 18.35 -11.54
N ALA A 772 24.23 18.55 -10.36
CA ALA A 772 23.45 19.74 -10.04
C ALA A 772 24.38 20.93 -9.74
N ASP A 773 23.91 22.16 -9.91
CA ASP A 773 24.74 23.34 -9.59
C ASP A 773 24.87 23.52 -8.08
N ALA A 774 23.82 23.18 -7.31
CA ALA A 774 23.84 23.14 -5.86
C ALA A 774 23.27 21.83 -5.30
N PHE A 775 23.79 21.38 -4.17
CA PHE A 775 23.34 20.17 -3.48
C PHE A 775 23.02 20.43 -2.00
N VAL A 776 21.78 20.16 -1.61
CA VAL A 776 21.37 20.09 -0.20
C VAL A 776 21.36 18.62 0.23
N GLY A 777 22.31 18.24 1.08
CA GLY A 777 22.53 16.88 1.56
C GLY A 777 22.28 16.73 3.05
N ASN A 778 22.16 15.49 3.53
CA ASN A 778 22.08 15.18 4.96
C ASN A 778 23.42 14.60 5.43
N GLY A 779 24.09 15.24 6.39
CA GLY A 779 25.47 14.87 6.76
C GLY A 779 25.62 13.49 7.42
N TYR A 780 24.53 12.91 7.92
CA TYR A 780 24.46 11.56 8.48
C TYR A 780 24.20 10.46 7.45
N SER A 781 23.84 10.82 6.21
CA SER A 781 23.59 9.88 5.14
C SER A 781 24.88 9.58 4.37
N SER A 782 25.33 8.32 4.39
CA SER A 782 26.46 7.88 3.56
C SER A 782 26.24 8.19 2.07
N LEU A 783 25.00 8.10 1.58
CA LEU A 783 24.64 8.45 0.20
C LEU A 783 24.85 9.95 -0.09
N SER A 784 24.52 10.85 0.85
CA SER A 784 24.83 12.27 0.69
C SER A 784 26.33 12.51 0.77
N SER A 785 27.02 11.83 1.69
CA SER A 785 28.46 11.90 1.88
C SER A 785 29.24 11.48 0.62
N GLN A 786 28.81 10.41 -0.05
CA GLN A 786 29.42 9.95 -1.31
C GLN A 786 29.06 10.85 -2.50
N ILE A 787 27.84 11.43 -2.54
CA ILE A 787 27.52 12.50 -3.52
C ILE A 787 28.47 13.68 -3.33
N VAL A 788 28.70 14.13 -2.10
CA VAL A 788 29.63 15.22 -1.77
C VAL A 788 31.05 14.90 -2.25
N ALA A 789 31.58 13.71 -1.96
CA ALA A 789 32.89 13.29 -2.46
C ALA A 789 32.98 13.31 -4.00
N LEU A 790 31.95 12.81 -4.68
CA LEU A 790 31.89 12.79 -6.14
C LEU A 790 31.70 14.20 -6.74
N ARG A 791 30.99 15.11 -6.07
CA ARG A 791 30.91 16.53 -6.45
C ARG A 791 32.28 17.18 -6.39
N LEU A 792 33.01 17.00 -5.28
CA LEU A 792 34.33 17.58 -5.08
C LEU A 792 35.43 16.96 -5.97
N ALA A 793 35.22 15.76 -6.51
CA ALA A 793 36.19 15.05 -7.36
C ALA A 793 35.91 15.12 -8.87
N LEU A 794 34.63 15.15 -9.27
CA LEU A 794 34.18 15.04 -10.67
C LEU A 794 33.21 16.14 -11.10
N GLY A 795 32.57 16.81 -10.13
CA GLY A 795 31.48 17.76 -10.39
C GLY A 795 31.99 19.18 -10.63
N PRO A 796 31.07 20.11 -10.96
CA PRO A 796 31.38 21.53 -11.07
C PRO A 796 31.55 22.22 -9.69
N GLY A 797 31.28 21.51 -8.59
CA GLY A 797 30.93 22.14 -7.32
C GLY A 797 32.08 22.38 -6.36
N THR A 798 32.14 23.59 -5.78
CA THR A 798 32.96 23.88 -4.59
C THR A 798 32.21 23.48 -3.31
N ALA A 799 32.82 23.73 -2.15
CA ALA A 799 32.15 23.60 -0.86
C ALA A 799 30.97 24.58 -0.68
N ASP A 800 30.95 25.71 -1.40
CA ASP A 800 29.89 26.73 -1.37
C ASP A 800 28.62 26.29 -2.12
N ASP A 801 28.75 25.34 -3.03
CA ASP A 801 27.64 24.70 -3.75
C ASP A 801 26.98 23.57 -2.94
N ILE A 802 27.46 23.33 -1.71
CA ILE A 802 26.99 22.27 -0.84
C ILE A 802 26.36 22.89 0.41
N THR A 803 25.21 22.37 0.82
CA THR A 803 24.65 22.66 2.14
C THR A 803 24.27 21.36 2.82
N LEU A 804 24.93 21.07 3.94
CA LEU A 804 24.61 19.94 4.80
C LEU A 804 23.61 20.37 5.86
N VAL A 805 22.47 19.66 5.89
CA VAL A 805 21.56 19.64 7.03
C VAL A 805 21.91 18.49 7.96
#